data_AF-A0A1M6RLC1-F1
#
_entry.id   AF-A0A1M6RLC1-F1
#
_cell.length_a   1.000
_cell.length_b   1.000
_cell.length_c   1.000
_cell.angle_alpha   90.00
_cell.angle_beta   90.00
_cell.angle_gamma   90.00
#
_symmetry.space_group_name_H-M   'P 1'
#
loop_
_entity.id
_entity.type
_entity.pdbx_description
1 polymer ?
#
loop_
_entity_poly.entity_id
_entity_poly.type
_entity_poly.pdbx_seq_one_letter_code
_entity_poly.pdbx_strand_id
1 'polypeptide(L)'
;MSDKWCFLPYDFDTAIGINNEGALAFSYELEDIDTVAGADVYNGQHSVLWMNLRDAYMDDIKAMYQELRSKGKLSYADTEQRFEDHQGKWPEAIFNEDAYFKYLAPLIEDNSGAYLSMLQGSKAEQRKWWLYNRFRYLDSKYNAGDALSDVITVRGYAKDDITVTPYADIYATVKYGSYLVQKRALRGNSYLLECPLDNVNDTEIYIYSASQLKDVGDLSGLMVGYAEFSLATKLQSLKLGDSSDTYSNTNLTDLHLGKNVLLRTLDVRNCPNLTQAVDVSGCSNLEHAYFDGTGITGLLLPVGGILKTLHLPTTVTNLTIRNQMSLQEVSIPSYSNISTLRLEHVSSVVNSKEILQAIAANSRVRLIGINWEVGTADALMEMIALLDTMRGLDESGNNTEKAQVSGTISVDTVTGAQLAEIAGKYPDIKVMYQHVTSNLYFYSEDGSTLLYTQAIVDGADGTYGGSTPSKPSTAQYTYAFAGWSKKVGGAADSNAIKAVTADRNVYAAFTATVRKYMVYFYNGTTLLQTVNNVPYGGSAKFTGTAPTKTGVDDPEMYEFKGWSPSPSNIVGNTSCYAQYNYLGLPMLSKSWSSTLNSSEKSSVTKINIVDSYTPTGAESKSWDASFYVNGSVMAYLTGTVVTIAGDGSGLIQFPVDSTYIFSGLGRLTTITGMGILDTSTVTDMTSMFYNCSKLTSIDLGNFDTSTVTDMKSMFYNCSKLTSIDLGNFDTSTVTSMANMFYGCSSLT
;
A
#
# COMPACT_ATOMS: atom_id res chain seq x y z
N MET A 1 -78.13 57.11 -25.16
CA MET A 1 -78.03 57.79 -23.85
C MET A 1 -77.37 56.82 -22.87
N SER A 2 -76.09 57.01 -22.55
CA SER A 2 -75.44 56.40 -21.36
C SER A 2 -74.06 56.99 -21.03
N ASP A 3 -73.51 57.89 -21.85
CA ASP A 3 -72.25 58.60 -21.56
C ASP A 3 -72.45 59.87 -20.72
N LYS A 4 -72.96 59.75 -19.49
CA LYS A 4 -73.16 60.94 -18.62
C LYS A 4 -72.69 60.81 -17.18
N TRP A 5 -71.67 59.98 -16.95
CA TRP A 5 -70.84 60.10 -15.76
C TRP A 5 -69.37 59.93 -16.16
N CYS A 6 -68.73 61.04 -16.55
CA CYS A 6 -67.28 61.13 -16.54
C CYS A 6 -66.86 61.59 -15.16
N PHE A 7 -66.25 60.72 -14.36
CA PHE A 7 -65.53 61.14 -13.17
C PHE A 7 -64.32 61.98 -13.63
N LEU A 8 -64.36 63.28 -13.35
CA LEU A 8 -63.19 64.15 -13.46
C LEU A 8 -62.32 63.88 -12.21
N PRO A 9 -61.05 63.46 -12.34
CA PRO A 9 -60.19 63.13 -11.20
C PRO A 9 -59.60 64.38 -10.52
N TYR A 10 -60.35 65.48 -10.47
CA TYR A 10 -59.98 66.66 -9.70
C TYR A 10 -60.50 66.43 -8.27
N ASP A 11 -59.58 66.42 -7.28
CA ASP A 11 -59.88 66.23 -5.85
C ASP A 11 -60.14 64.78 -5.37
N PHE A 12 -59.45 63.79 -5.97
CA PHE A 12 -59.50 62.39 -5.52
C PHE A 12 -58.51 62.04 -4.41
N ASP A 13 -57.80 63.02 -3.87
CA ASP A 13 -56.81 62.81 -2.81
C ASP A 13 -57.42 62.07 -1.61
N THR A 14 -58.57 62.55 -1.15
CA THR A 14 -59.33 61.98 -0.05
C THR A 14 -59.89 60.60 -0.40
N ALA A 15 -60.26 60.37 -1.66
CA ALA A 15 -60.83 59.11 -2.14
C ALA A 15 -59.81 57.97 -2.30
N ILE A 16 -58.51 58.30 -2.37
CA ILE A 16 -57.40 57.34 -2.41
C ILE A 16 -56.53 57.38 -1.15
N GLY A 17 -57.08 57.91 -0.05
CA GLY A 17 -56.48 57.87 1.27
C GLY A 17 -55.23 58.75 1.43
N ILE A 18 -55.07 59.78 0.59
CA ILE A 18 -53.93 60.68 0.62
C ILE A 18 -54.38 62.11 0.94
N ASN A 19 -53.54 62.88 1.62
CA ASN A 19 -53.80 64.27 1.93
C ASN A 19 -53.34 65.16 0.77
N ASN A 20 -53.57 66.46 0.94
CA ASN A 20 -53.26 67.49 -0.04
C ASN A 20 -51.74 67.62 -0.30
N GLU A 21 -50.89 67.10 0.59
CA GLU A 21 -49.43 67.02 0.41
C GLU A 21 -49.02 65.80 -0.44
N GLY A 22 -49.95 64.91 -0.76
CA GLY A 22 -49.72 63.64 -1.42
C GLY A 22 -49.10 62.57 -0.53
N ALA A 23 -49.16 62.74 0.80
CA ALA A 23 -48.82 61.71 1.77
C ALA A 23 -50.08 60.88 2.11
N LEU A 24 -49.90 59.65 2.57
CA LEU A 24 -51.02 58.83 3.09
C LEU A 24 -51.66 59.54 4.30
N ALA A 25 -52.88 60.06 4.11
CA ALA A 25 -53.73 60.57 5.17
C ALA A 25 -54.36 59.42 5.95
N PHE A 26 -54.80 58.41 5.20
CA PHE A 26 -55.56 57.26 5.68
C PHE A 26 -55.00 56.00 5.07
N SER A 27 -54.76 55.00 5.91
CA SER A 27 -54.39 53.68 5.42
C SER A 27 -55.60 53.00 4.74
N TYR A 28 -55.34 52.02 3.88
CA TYR A 28 -56.31 51.47 2.94
C TYR A 28 -57.44 50.66 3.61
N GLU A 29 -57.27 50.30 4.87
CA GLU A 29 -58.21 49.51 5.66
C GLU A 29 -59.32 50.35 6.30
N LEU A 30 -59.15 51.67 6.37
CA LEU A 30 -60.11 52.55 7.02
C LEU A 30 -61.43 52.60 6.24
N GLU A 31 -62.52 52.60 6.99
CA GLU A 31 -63.89 52.66 6.51
C GLU A 31 -64.57 53.96 6.96
N ASP A 32 -65.68 54.27 6.32
CA ASP A 32 -66.51 55.45 6.59
C ASP A 32 -67.19 55.45 7.98
N ILE A 33 -66.95 54.39 8.76
CA ILE A 33 -67.45 54.20 10.12
C ILE A 33 -66.34 54.20 11.18
N ASP A 34 -65.08 54.37 10.78
CA ASP A 34 -63.95 54.35 11.69
C ASP A 34 -63.63 55.73 12.27
N THR A 35 -62.94 55.72 13.41
CA THR A 35 -62.37 56.92 14.03
C THR A 35 -60.86 56.84 14.09
N VAL A 36 -60.18 57.96 13.81
CA VAL A 36 -58.71 58.10 13.90
C VAL A 36 -58.41 59.31 14.76
N ALA A 37 -57.57 59.12 15.79
CA ALA A 37 -57.20 60.17 16.75
C ALA A 37 -58.40 60.92 17.39
N GLY A 38 -59.53 60.23 17.58
CA GLY A 38 -60.74 60.80 18.19
C GLY A 38 -61.64 61.59 17.22
N ALA A 39 -61.33 61.60 15.93
CA ALA A 39 -62.18 62.17 14.89
C ALA A 39 -62.72 61.08 13.96
N ASP A 40 -63.92 61.29 13.42
CA ASP A 40 -64.50 60.42 12.39
C ASP A 40 -63.67 60.50 11.10
N VAL A 41 -63.41 59.35 10.46
CA VAL A 41 -62.77 59.30 9.14
C VAL A 41 -63.66 59.97 8.09
N TYR A 42 -64.98 59.90 8.28
CA TYR A 42 -65.97 60.49 7.41
C TYR A 42 -66.93 61.40 8.19
N ASN A 43 -66.99 62.68 7.85
CA ASN A 43 -67.88 63.67 8.50
C ASN A 43 -69.37 63.27 8.49
N GLY A 44 -69.78 62.39 7.58
CA GLY A 44 -71.14 61.88 7.50
C GLY A 44 -71.39 60.56 8.24
N GLN A 45 -70.43 60.07 9.05
CA GLN A 45 -70.48 58.78 9.74
C GLN A 45 -71.78 58.59 10.55
N HIS A 46 -72.16 59.63 11.30
CA HIS A 46 -73.35 59.66 12.15
C HIS A 46 -74.64 60.11 11.44
N SER A 47 -74.60 60.26 10.11
CA SER A 47 -75.81 60.55 9.33
C SER A 47 -76.79 59.38 9.41
N VAL A 48 -78.01 59.64 9.88
CA VAL A 48 -79.10 58.66 9.93
C VAL A 48 -79.36 58.03 8.57
N LEU A 49 -79.23 58.80 7.47
CA LEU A 49 -79.38 58.27 6.11
C LEU A 49 -78.34 57.20 5.80
N TRP A 50 -77.06 57.47 6.05
CA TRP A 50 -75.97 56.54 5.73
C TRP A 50 -75.98 55.31 6.64
N MET A 51 -76.34 55.49 7.92
CA MET A 51 -76.56 54.37 8.84
C MET A 51 -77.67 53.45 8.34
N ASN A 52 -78.85 54.00 8.03
CA ASN A 52 -79.97 53.21 7.52
C ASN A 52 -79.67 52.55 6.17
N LEU A 53 -78.90 53.22 5.29
CA LEU A 53 -78.54 52.66 3.99
C LEU A 53 -77.60 51.45 4.14
N ARG A 54 -76.58 51.54 5.00
CA ARG A 54 -75.69 50.41 5.29
C ARG A 54 -76.45 49.25 5.93
N ASP A 55 -77.33 49.53 6.87
CA ASP A 55 -78.07 48.48 7.59
C ASP A 55 -79.12 47.80 6.72
N ALA A 56 -79.86 48.55 5.89
CA ALA A 56 -80.97 48.01 5.10
C ALA A 56 -80.55 47.42 3.75
N TYR A 57 -79.44 47.87 3.16
CA TYR A 57 -79.05 47.53 1.77
C TYR A 57 -77.67 46.90 1.66
N MET A 58 -77.12 46.32 2.74
CA MET A 58 -75.79 45.68 2.70
C MET A 58 -75.68 44.62 1.60
N ASP A 59 -76.70 43.78 1.45
CA ASP A 59 -76.71 42.72 0.43
C ASP A 59 -76.77 43.29 -0.99
N ASP A 60 -77.56 44.34 -1.21
CA ASP A 60 -77.64 45.02 -2.52
C ASP A 60 -76.32 45.74 -2.87
N ILE A 61 -75.67 46.38 -1.88
CA ILE A 61 -74.34 47.01 -2.05
C ILE A 61 -73.31 45.95 -2.41
N LYS A 62 -73.31 44.81 -1.71
CA LYS A 62 -72.43 43.67 -1.99
C LYS A 62 -72.66 43.12 -3.39
N ALA A 63 -73.92 42.89 -3.79
CA ALA A 63 -74.28 42.40 -5.11
C ALA A 63 -73.84 43.37 -6.22
N MET A 64 -74.05 44.67 -6.03
CA MET A 64 -73.57 45.70 -6.94
C MET A 64 -72.04 45.65 -7.09
N TYR A 65 -71.29 45.59 -5.99
CA TYR A 65 -69.83 45.49 -6.05
C TYR A 65 -69.35 44.23 -6.78
N GLN A 66 -69.97 43.08 -6.50
CA GLN A 66 -69.70 41.81 -7.19
C GLN A 66 -69.98 41.89 -8.70
N GLU A 67 -71.08 42.52 -9.11
CA GLU A 67 -71.40 42.74 -10.51
C GLU A 67 -70.36 43.63 -11.20
N LEU A 68 -69.96 44.74 -10.56
CA LEU A 68 -68.94 45.65 -11.10
C LEU A 68 -67.59 44.97 -11.27
N ARG A 69 -67.15 44.18 -10.27
CA ARG A 69 -65.89 43.41 -10.32
C ARG A 69 -65.94 42.34 -11.41
N SER A 70 -67.01 41.53 -11.46
CA SER A 70 -67.14 40.42 -12.42
C SER A 70 -67.27 40.86 -13.88
N LYS A 71 -67.88 42.03 -14.14
CA LYS A 71 -67.96 42.62 -15.49
C LYS A 71 -66.71 43.40 -15.89
N GLY A 72 -65.68 43.45 -15.05
CA GLY A 72 -64.46 44.25 -15.26
C GLY A 72 -64.72 45.76 -15.34
N LYS A 73 -65.88 46.23 -14.87
CA LYS A 73 -66.25 47.65 -14.84
C LYS A 73 -65.56 48.40 -13.70
N LEU A 74 -65.06 47.66 -12.72
CA LEU A 74 -64.26 48.15 -11.62
C LEU A 74 -63.12 47.14 -11.39
N SER A 75 -61.87 47.53 -11.65
CA SER A 75 -60.69 46.69 -11.39
C SER A 75 -59.47 47.53 -11.12
N TYR A 76 -58.47 46.94 -10.43
CA TYR A 76 -57.17 47.59 -10.23
C TYR A 76 -56.56 48.04 -11.57
N ALA A 77 -56.49 47.14 -12.56
CA ALA A 77 -55.87 47.43 -13.85
C ALA A 77 -56.59 48.53 -14.65
N ASP A 78 -57.93 48.51 -14.75
CA ASP A 78 -58.68 49.57 -15.44
C ASP A 78 -58.55 50.91 -14.68
N THR A 79 -58.59 50.87 -13.35
CA THR A 79 -58.46 52.09 -12.53
C THR A 79 -57.07 52.69 -12.68
N GLU A 80 -56.01 51.88 -12.58
CA GLU A 80 -54.63 52.31 -12.78
C GLU A 80 -54.42 52.87 -14.18
N GLN A 81 -54.84 52.15 -15.23
CA GLN A 81 -54.69 52.59 -16.62
C GLN A 81 -55.34 53.96 -16.86
N ARG A 82 -56.52 54.21 -16.28
CA ARG A 82 -57.18 55.52 -16.40
C ARG A 82 -56.40 56.64 -15.71
N PHE A 83 -55.74 56.36 -14.59
CA PHE A 83 -54.84 57.31 -13.94
C PHE A 83 -53.62 57.61 -14.82
N GLU A 84 -52.99 56.58 -15.40
CA GLU A 84 -51.84 56.74 -16.28
C GLU A 84 -52.22 57.48 -17.59
N ASP A 85 -53.35 57.13 -18.21
CA ASP A 85 -53.90 57.83 -19.38
C ASP A 85 -54.21 59.30 -19.09
N HIS A 86 -54.70 59.60 -17.89
CA HIS A 86 -54.94 60.97 -17.47
C HIS A 86 -53.62 61.72 -17.29
N GLN A 87 -52.64 61.11 -16.63
CA GLN A 87 -51.30 61.68 -16.48
C GLN A 87 -50.64 61.96 -17.84
N GLY A 88 -50.75 61.04 -18.80
CA GLY A 88 -50.16 61.17 -20.14
C GLY A 88 -50.78 62.27 -21.02
N LYS A 89 -51.95 62.81 -20.66
CA LYS A 89 -52.64 63.87 -21.45
C LYS A 89 -52.11 65.28 -21.21
N TRP A 90 -51.27 65.49 -20.20
CA TRP A 90 -50.79 66.82 -19.81
C TRP A 90 -49.27 66.88 -19.92
N PRO A 91 -48.69 67.77 -20.74
CA PRO A 91 -47.25 68.03 -20.72
C PRO A 91 -46.85 68.53 -19.33
N GLU A 92 -45.75 68.01 -18.78
CA GLU A 92 -45.21 68.39 -17.46
C GLU A 92 -45.09 69.92 -17.30
N ALA A 93 -44.76 70.64 -18.38
CA ALA A 93 -44.70 72.10 -18.40
C ALA A 93 -46.06 72.78 -18.11
N ILE A 94 -47.17 72.24 -18.61
CA ILE A 94 -48.52 72.78 -18.34
C ILE A 94 -48.96 72.45 -16.92
N PHE A 95 -48.60 71.26 -16.41
CA PHE A 95 -48.86 70.91 -15.02
C PHE A 95 -48.10 71.83 -14.06
N ASN A 96 -46.83 72.12 -14.36
CA ASN A 96 -46.01 73.02 -13.56
C ASN A 96 -46.51 74.48 -13.61
N GLU A 97 -47.04 74.94 -14.74
CA GLU A 97 -47.65 76.27 -14.86
C GLU A 97 -49.02 76.38 -14.16
N ASP A 98 -49.93 75.41 -14.35
CA ASP A 98 -51.22 75.38 -13.62
C ASP A 98 -51.00 75.24 -12.10
N ALA A 99 -50.00 74.42 -11.71
CA ALA A 99 -49.53 74.30 -10.33
C ALA A 99 -49.00 75.62 -9.78
N TYR A 100 -48.22 76.35 -10.58
CA TYR A 100 -47.67 77.64 -10.19
C TYR A 100 -48.78 78.64 -9.88
N PHE A 101 -49.75 78.82 -10.78
CA PHE A 101 -50.79 79.84 -10.60
C PHE A 101 -51.85 79.50 -9.56
N LYS A 102 -52.25 78.23 -9.44
CA LYS A 102 -53.30 77.83 -8.48
C LYS A 102 -52.77 77.62 -7.07
N TYR A 103 -51.52 77.20 -6.92
CA TYR A 103 -50.99 76.74 -5.65
C TYR A 103 -49.73 77.51 -5.28
N LEU A 104 -48.64 77.50 -6.07
CA LEU A 104 -47.43 78.21 -5.61
C LEU A 104 -47.62 79.72 -5.46
N ALA A 105 -48.33 80.41 -6.37
CA ALA A 105 -48.50 81.86 -6.31
C ALA A 105 -49.25 82.29 -5.03
N PRO A 106 -50.41 81.70 -4.68
CA PRO A 106 -51.04 81.96 -3.38
C PRO A 106 -50.18 81.59 -2.17
N LEU A 107 -49.39 80.52 -2.26
CA LEU A 107 -48.57 80.01 -1.13
C LEU A 107 -47.26 80.78 -0.92
N ILE A 108 -46.67 81.33 -1.99
CA ILE A 108 -45.56 82.29 -1.96
C ILE A 108 -46.04 83.61 -1.34
N GLU A 109 -47.29 83.99 -1.61
CA GLU A 109 -47.93 85.16 -1.03
C GLU A 109 -48.26 84.98 0.47
N ASP A 110 -48.64 83.77 0.92
CA ASP A 110 -49.05 83.48 2.32
C ASP A 110 -48.02 82.72 3.19
N ASN A 111 -46.83 82.41 2.68
CA ASN A 111 -45.74 81.72 3.40
C ASN A 111 -46.14 80.40 4.10
N SER A 112 -47.04 79.62 3.50
CA SER A 112 -47.41 78.28 3.95
C SER A 112 -47.04 77.25 2.88
N GLY A 113 -46.08 76.38 3.16
CA GLY A 113 -45.58 75.43 2.15
C GLY A 113 -46.25 74.07 2.27
N ALA A 114 -47.16 73.70 1.36
CA ALA A 114 -47.69 72.33 1.30
C ALA A 114 -48.54 71.94 0.06
N TYR A 115 -48.07 71.99 -1.21
CA TYR A 115 -48.86 71.41 -2.31
C TYR A 115 -48.04 70.80 -3.48
N LEU A 116 -48.55 69.66 -3.98
CA LEU A 116 -48.29 68.93 -5.24
C LEU A 116 -47.09 67.97 -5.36
N SER A 117 -47.40 66.68 -5.60
CA SER A 117 -46.68 65.78 -6.55
C SER A 117 -47.25 64.34 -6.60
N MET A 118 -48.58 64.12 -6.69
CA MET A 118 -49.15 62.75 -6.71
C MET A 118 -48.72 61.86 -7.89
N LEU A 119 -48.21 62.46 -8.97
CA LEU A 119 -47.95 61.79 -10.24
C LEU A 119 -46.44 61.64 -10.55
N GLN A 120 -45.56 61.95 -9.59
CA GLN A 120 -44.11 61.92 -9.79
C GLN A 120 -43.44 60.88 -8.88
N GLY A 121 -42.53 60.09 -9.45
CA GLY A 121 -41.62 59.18 -8.73
C GLY A 121 -42.27 58.39 -7.60
N SER A 122 -41.77 58.57 -6.36
CA SER A 122 -42.18 57.85 -5.15
C SER A 122 -43.68 57.92 -4.84
N LYS A 123 -44.40 58.97 -5.26
CA LYS A 123 -45.84 59.14 -4.96
C LYS A 123 -46.74 58.34 -5.91
N ALA A 124 -46.31 58.12 -7.16
CA ALA A 124 -47.01 57.24 -8.09
C ALA A 124 -46.99 55.78 -7.59
N GLU A 125 -45.85 55.32 -7.06
CA GLU A 125 -45.72 53.99 -6.46
C GLU A 125 -46.55 53.86 -5.17
N GLN A 126 -46.67 54.92 -4.37
CA GLN A 126 -47.57 54.95 -3.20
C GLN A 126 -49.05 54.80 -3.60
N ARG A 127 -49.51 55.50 -4.64
CA ARG A 127 -50.87 55.34 -5.18
C ARG A 127 -51.13 53.90 -5.62
N LYS A 128 -50.22 53.32 -6.41
CA LYS A 128 -50.34 51.94 -6.87
C LYS A 128 -50.45 50.97 -5.71
N TRP A 129 -49.58 51.14 -4.70
CA TRP A 129 -49.64 50.34 -3.47
C TRP A 129 -50.98 50.50 -2.75
N TRP A 130 -51.47 51.72 -2.54
CA TRP A 130 -52.74 51.94 -1.84
C TRP A 130 -53.92 51.36 -2.62
N LEU A 131 -54.02 51.65 -3.93
CA LEU A 131 -55.10 51.14 -4.78
C LEU A 131 -55.12 49.61 -4.77
N TYR A 132 -53.97 48.98 -4.92
CA TYR A 132 -53.85 47.53 -4.89
C TYR A 132 -54.39 46.94 -3.58
N ASN A 133 -53.92 47.45 -2.43
CA ASN A 133 -54.37 46.95 -1.14
C ASN A 133 -55.83 47.29 -0.86
N ARG A 134 -56.33 48.45 -1.30
CA ARG A 134 -57.75 48.82 -1.17
C ARG A 134 -58.65 47.89 -1.98
N PHE A 135 -58.26 47.54 -3.21
CA PHE A 135 -59.01 46.57 -4.01
C PHE A 135 -59.05 45.20 -3.33
N ARG A 136 -57.92 44.73 -2.78
CA ARG A 136 -57.90 43.46 -2.02
C ARG A 136 -58.75 43.51 -0.75
N TYR A 137 -58.68 44.62 -0.02
CA TYR A 137 -59.50 44.85 1.16
C TYR A 137 -60.99 44.80 0.82
N LEU A 138 -61.44 45.53 -0.20
CA LEU A 138 -62.85 45.54 -0.64
C LEU A 138 -63.29 44.21 -1.25
N ASP A 139 -62.43 43.57 -2.04
CA ASP A 139 -62.68 42.24 -2.60
C ASP A 139 -62.89 41.19 -1.49
N SER A 140 -62.10 41.25 -0.42
CA SER A 140 -62.28 40.40 0.75
C SER A 140 -63.59 40.73 1.51
N LYS A 141 -63.91 42.03 1.70
CA LYS A 141 -65.14 42.49 2.37
C LYS A 141 -66.38 41.95 1.68
N TYR A 142 -66.46 42.15 0.37
CA TYR A 142 -67.64 41.79 -0.41
C TYR A 142 -67.57 40.39 -1.03
N ASN A 143 -66.51 39.62 -0.72
CA ASN A 143 -66.25 38.29 -1.29
C ASN A 143 -66.42 38.30 -2.81
N ALA A 144 -65.58 39.08 -3.48
CA ALA A 144 -65.66 39.43 -4.90
C ALA A 144 -64.27 39.50 -5.53
N GLY A 145 -64.22 39.64 -6.87
CA GLY A 145 -62.97 39.92 -7.59
C GLY A 145 -61.88 38.89 -7.29
N ASP A 146 -60.69 39.39 -6.92
CA ASP A 146 -59.49 38.57 -6.74
C ASP A 146 -59.63 37.58 -5.58
N ALA A 147 -60.42 37.94 -4.55
CA ALA A 147 -60.62 37.11 -3.37
C ALA A 147 -61.23 35.75 -3.72
N LEU A 148 -62.10 35.67 -4.75
CA LEU A 148 -62.78 34.43 -5.14
C LEU A 148 -61.86 33.41 -5.84
N SER A 149 -60.77 33.88 -6.44
CA SER A 149 -59.75 33.04 -7.09
C SER A 149 -58.52 32.80 -6.21
N ASP A 150 -58.32 33.63 -5.18
CA ASP A 150 -57.21 33.55 -4.23
C ASP A 150 -57.63 32.76 -2.99
N VAL A 151 -57.60 31.42 -3.06
CA VAL A 151 -58.28 30.55 -2.10
C VAL A 151 -57.40 29.37 -1.66
N ILE A 152 -57.43 29.07 -0.36
CA ILE A 152 -57.00 27.77 0.18
C ILE A 152 -58.22 26.85 0.18
N THR A 153 -58.05 25.64 -0.34
CA THR A 153 -59.12 24.64 -0.37
C THR A 153 -58.72 23.47 0.51
N VAL A 154 -59.58 23.12 1.47
CA VAL A 154 -59.42 21.92 2.29
C VAL A 154 -60.70 21.09 2.33
N ARG A 155 -60.58 19.78 2.54
CA ARG A 155 -61.70 18.88 2.83
C ARG A 155 -61.67 18.44 4.29
N GLY A 156 -62.61 18.89 5.11
CA GLY A 156 -62.68 18.55 6.54
C GLY A 156 -63.54 17.31 6.82
N TYR A 157 -63.19 16.55 7.86
CA TYR A 157 -63.88 15.34 8.33
C TYR A 157 -64.23 15.35 9.82
N ALA A 158 -63.91 16.43 10.52
CA ALA A 158 -64.33 16.67 11.89
C ALA A 158 -64.61 18.16 12.10
N LYS A 159 -65.52 18.47 13.01
CA LYS A 159 -65.87 19.86 13.34
C LYS A 159 -64.74 20.48 14.13
N ASP A 160 -64.23 21.59 13.64
CA ASP A 160 -63.32 22.47 14.37
C ASP A 160 -63.40 23.90 13.81
N ASP A 161 -63.00 24.86 14.62
CA ASP A 161 -62.97 26.28 14.25
C ASP A 161 -61.65 26.64 13.57
N ILE A 162 -61.65 27.61 12.65
CA ILE A 162 -60.42 28.04 11.99
C ILE A 162 -59.99 29.39 12.55
N THR A 163 -58.75 29.45 13.04
CA THR A 163 -58.11 30.72 13.41
C THR A 163 -57.29 31.24 12.25
N VAL A 164 -57.53 32.47 11.82
CA VAL A 164 -56.73 33.10 10.75
C VAL A 164 -55.96 34.29 11.29
N THR A 165 -54.73 34.44 10.82
CA THR A 165 -53.91 35.63 11.07
C THR A 165 -53.53 36.23 9.72
N PRO A 166 -54.04 37.41 9.36
CA PRO A 166 -53.78 37.97 8.05
C PRO A 166 -52.43 38.71 8.01
N TYR A 167 -51.79 38.69 6.86
CA TYR A 167 -50.55 39.40 6.54
C TYR A 167 -50.80 40.87 6.14
N ALA A 168 -52.02 41.20 5.76
CA ALA A 168 -52.51 42.52 5.40
C ALA A 168 -53.93 42.70 5.97
N ASP A 169 -54.36 43.92 6.26
CA ASP A 169 -55.74 44.14 6.71
C ASP A 169 -56.74 43.67 5.64
N ILE A 170 -57.69 42.81 6.01
CA ILE A 170 -58.70 42.20 5.14
C ILE A 170 -59.98 41.89 5.93
N TYR A 171 -61.03 41.48 5.24
CA TYR A 171 -62.10 40.68 5.84
C TYR A 171 -61.76 39.20 5.66
N ALA A 172 -61.22 38.61 6.72
CA ALA A 172 -60.91 37.20 6.69
C ALA A 172 -62.22 36.40 6.61
N THR A 173 -62.27 35.47 5.67
CA THR A 173 -63.50 34.79 5.28
C THR A 173 -63.23 33.29 5.12
N VAL A 174 -64.00 32.48 5.82
CA VAL A 174 -64.00 31.01 5.70
C VAL A 174 -65.40 30.58 5.28
N LYS A 175 -65.48 29.73 4.25
CA LYS A 175 -66.73 29.11 3.83
C LYS A 175 -66.71 27.63 4.19
N TYR A 176 -67.60 27.21 5.09
CA TYR A 176 -67.80 25.82 5.48
C TYR A 176 -68.98 25.24 4.69
N GLY A 177 -68.71 24.48 3.63
CA GLY A 177 -69.73 24.00 2.70
C GLY A 177 -70.47 25.17 2.05
N SER A 178 -71.73 25.40 2.46
CA SER A 178 -72.56 26.51 1.97
C SER A 178 -72.55 27.75 2.88
N TYR A 179 -72.02 27.65 4.10
CA TYR A 179 -72.06 28.72 5.10
C TYR A 179 -70.82 29.60 5.04
N LEU A 180 -71.00 30.92 4.98
CA LEU A 180 -69.92 31.90 4.95
C LEU A 180 -69.76 32.56 6.31
N VAL A 181 -68.58 32.46 6.91
CA VAL A 181 -68.21 33.13 8.16
C VAL A 181 -67.14 34.15 7.83
N GLN A 182 -67.32 35.39 8.29
CA GLN A 182 -66.44 36.50 7.93
C GLN A 182 -66.21 37.42 9.14
N LYS A 183 -64.99 37.95 9.25
CA LYS A 183 -64.62 38.93 10.25
C LYS A 183 -63.65 39.97 9.68
N ARG A 184 -63.87 41.25 10.01
CA ARG A 184 -62.88 42.30 9.73
C ARG A 184 -61.62 42.00 10.55
N ALA A 185 -60.52 41.76 9.87
CA ALA A 185 -59.31 41.20 10.44
C ALA A 185 -58.11 42.10 10.13
N LEU A 186 -57.51 42.67 11.18
CA LEU A 186 -56.37 43.55 11.05
C LEU A 186 -55.06 42.73 11.00
N ARG A 187 -54.10 43.25 10.24
CA ARG A 187 -52.79 42.68 10.00
C ARG A 187 -52.12 42.24 11.29
N GLY A 188 -51.69 40.98 11.31
CA GLY A 188 -50.91 40.42 12.41
C GLY A 188 -51.71 39.99 13.64
N ASN A 189 -53.01 40.31 13.71
CA ASN A 189 -53.89 39.85 14.78
C ASN A 189 -54.58 38.53 14.39
N SER A 190 -54.77 37.64 15.37
CA SER A 190 -55.45 36.35 15.15
C SER A 190 -56.95 36.46 15.41
N TYR A 191 -57.74 35.84 14.54
CA TYR A 191 -59.19 35.86 14.60
C TYR A 191 -59.76 34.46 14.45
N LEU A 192 -60.56 34.03 15.42
CA LEU A 192 -61.34 32.80 15.34
C LEU A 192 -62.56 33.01 14.42
N LEU A 193 -62.75 32.11 13.46
CA LEU A 193 -63.96 31.98 12.65
C LEU A 193 -64.62 30.64 13.02
N GLU A 194 -65.70 30.74 13.80
CA GLU A 194 -66.41 29.58 14.33
C GLU A 194 -67.09 28.79 13.20
N CYS A 195 -66.96 27.46 13.23
CA CYS A 195 -67.60 26.57 12.28
C CYS A 195 -69.11 26.48 12.58
N PRO A 196 -69.98 26.93 11.66
CA PRO A 196 -71.42 26.98 11.89
C PRO A 196 -72.10 25.63 11.70
N LEU A 197 -71.37 24.62 11.21
CA LEU A 197 -71.91 23.29 10.95
C LEU A 197 -71.96 22.48 12.25
N ASP A 198 -73.01 21.68 12.41
CA ASP A 198 -73.10 20.69 13.50
C ASP A 198 -72.22 19.46 13.24
N ASN A 199 -72.04 19.13 11.96
CA ASN A 199 -71.21 18.01 11.51
C ASN A 199 -70.41 18.41 10.26
N VAL A 200 -69.15 18.00 10.22
CA VAL A 200 -68.22 18.19 9.10
C VAL A 200 -67.78 16.79 8.66
N ASN A 201 -68.12 16.40 7.44
CA ASN A 201 -67.80 15.09 6.88
C ASN A 201 -67.61 15.24 5.36
N ASP A 202 -66.39 15.01 4.87
CA ASP A 202 -65.98 15.32 3.48
C ASP A 202 -66.50 16.70 3.02
N THR A 203 -66.40 17.68 3.90
CA THR A 203 -66.95 19.00 3.67
C THR A 203 -65.88 19.89 3.06
N GLU A 204 -66.20 20.46 1.92
CA GLU A 204 -65.34 21.45 1.26
C GLU A 204 -65.33 22.76 2.03
N ILE A 205 -64.14 23.21 2.38
CA ILE A 205 -63.90 24.43 3.13
C ILE A 205 -62.97 25.32 2.30
N TYR A 206 -63.40 26.56 2.09
CA TYR A 206 -62.63 27.58 1.38
C TYR A 206 -62.18 28.67 2.34
N ILE A 207 -60.89 28.98 2.37
CA ILE A 207 -60.35 30.14 3.08
C ILE A 207 -59.92 31.16 2.03
N TYR A 208 -60.67 32.26 1.92
CA TYR A 208 -60.48 33.26 0.87
C TYR A 208 -59.33 34.23 1.18
N SER A 209 -58.86 34.91 0.14
CA SER A 209 -57.70 35.81 0.20
C SER A 209 -56.43 35.11 0.69
N ALA A 210 -56.21 33.87 0.23
CA ALA A 210 -55.11 33.00 0.65
C ALA A 210 -53.74 33.68 0.62
N SER A 211 -53.45 34.44 -0.44
CA SER A 211 -52.19 35.18 -0.59
C SER A 211 -51.99 36.28 0.46
N GLN A 212 -53.03 36.64 1.21
CA GLN A 212 -53.00 37.63 2.29
C GLN A 212 -53.01 37.00 3.69
N LEU A 213 -52.87 35.68 3.80
CA LEU A 213 -52.84 35.01 5.10
C LEU A 213 -51.42 34.69 5.54
N LYS A 214 -51.08 35.11 6.76
CA LYS A 214 -49.82 34.79 7.42
C LYS A 214 -49.90 33.41 8.09
N ASP A 215 -51.04 33.08 8.66
CA ASP A 215 -51.30 31.86 9.42
C ASP A 215 -52.78 31.46 9.32
N VAL A 216 -53.06 30.16 9.37
CA VAL A 216 -54.41 29.56 9.38
C VAL A 216 -54.68 28.71 10.63
N GLY A 217 -53.84 28.85 11.64
CA GLY A 217 -53.98 28.17 12.93
C GLY A 217 -53.67 26.69 12.85
N ASP A 218 -54.12 25.97 13.88
CA ASP A 218 -54.07 24.52 13.92
C ASP A 218 -55.30 23.96 13.20
N LEU A 219 -55.09 23.24 12.10
CA LEU A 219 -56.15 22.60 11.34
C LEU A 219 -56.26 21.09 11.63
N SER A 220 -55.46 20.56 12.56
CA SER A 220 -55.43 19.12 12.85
C SER A 220 -56.78 18.60 13.35
N GLY A 221 -57.54 19.43 14.09
CA GLY A 221 -58.88 19.08 14.59
C GLY A 221 -59.94 18.95 13.49
N LEU A 222 -59.73 19.51 12.31
CA LEU A 222 -60.60 19.32 11.14
C LEU A 222 -60.44 17.95 10.49
N MET A 223 -59.41 17.17 10.86
CA MET A 223 -59.08 15.88 10.23
C MET A 223 -59.01 15.98 8.70
N VAL A 224 -58.26 16.97 8.21
CA VAL A 224 -58.22 17.34 6.79
C VAL A 224 -57.85 16.16 5.89
N GLY A 225 -58.60 15.96 4.80
CA GLY A 225 -58.35 14.90 3.80
C GLY A 225 -57.65 15.34 2.53
N TYR A 226 -57.98 16.53 2.03
CA TYR A 226 -57.35 17.17 0.88
C TYR A 226 -56.92 18.57 1.29
N ALA A 227 -55.71 18.99 0.90
CA ALA A 227 -55.12 20.27 1.28
C ALA A 227 -54.42 20.96 0.10
N GLU A 228 -54.95 22.10 -0.35
CA GLU A 228 -54.37 22.95 -1.40
C GLU A 228 -54.01 24.33 -0.84
N PHE A 229 -52.71 24.59 -0.73
CA PHE A 229 -52.13 25.80 -0.13
C PHE A 229 -51.20 26.55 -1.09
N SER A 230 -51.15 26.20 -2.38
CA SER A 230 -50.21 26.80 -3.35
C SER A 230 -50.39 28.31 -3.55
N LEU A 231 -51.59 28.85 -3.27
CA LEU A 231 -51.88 30.29 -3.33
C LEU A 231 -51.60 31.04 -2.03
N ALA A 232 -51.29 30.32 -0.93
CA ALA A 232 -51.03 30.88 0.38
C ALA A 232 -49.61 31.48 0.50
N THR A 233 -49.24 32.35 -0.43
CA THR A 233 -47.87 32.85 -0.64
C THR A 233 -47.26 33.60 0.56
N LYS A 234 -48.06 33.97 1.55
CA LYS A 234 -47.63 34.63 2.79
C LYS A 234 -47.66 33.74 4.03
N LEU A 235 -48.06 32.48 3.88
CA LEU A 235 -48.16 31.50 4.95
C LEU A 235 -46.79 31.24 5.58
N GLN A 236 -46.74 31.25 6.91
CA GLN A 236 -45.52 31.04 7.68
C GLN A 236 -45.53 29.74 8.49
N SER A 237 -46.71 29.25 8.84
CA SER A 237 -46.89 28.00 9.58
C SER A 237 -48.07 27.23 9.00
N LEU A 238 -47.93 25.91 8.89
CA LEU A 238 -49.02 25.02 8.54
C LEU A 238 -48.99 23.79 9.44
N LYS A 239 -50.09 23.56 10.16
CA LYS A 239 -50.30 22.38 11.00
C LYS A 239 -51.57 21.66 10.57
N LEU A 240 -51.42 20.46 10.02
CA LEU A 240 -52.50 19.55 9.60
C LEU A 240 -52.52 18.25 10.41
N GLY A 241 -51.45 17.98 11.16
CA GLY A 241 -51.32 16.82 12.05
C GLY A 241 -50.91 17.22 13.46
N ASP A 242 -50.76 16.25 14.35
CA ASP A 242 -50.38 16.47 15.74
C ASP A 242 -49.48 15.33 16.25
N SER A 243 -48.55 15.64 17.16
CA SER A 243 -47.63 14.66 17.75
C SER A 243 -48.23 13.76 18.82
N SER A 244 -49.44 14.03 19.30
CA SER A 244 -50.08 13.23 20.34
C SER A 244 -50.23 11.77 19.88
N ASP A 245 -49.87 10.82 20.75
CA ASP A 245 -50.05 9.38 20.51
C ASP A 245 -51.51 8.97 20.32
N THR A 246 -52.46 9.82 20.73
CA THR A 246 -53.90 9.62 20.54
C THR A 246 -54.45 10.23 19.26
N TYR A 247 -53.65 11.03 18.55
CA TYR A 247 -54.06 11.67 17.30
C TYR A 247 -53.72 10.76 16.12
N SER A 248 -54.68 10.59 15.20
CA SER A 248 -54.44 9.95 13.91
C SER A 248 -55.44 10.45 12.88
N ASN A 249 -54.93 11.04 11.80
CA ASN A 249 -55.74 11.49 10.68
C ASN A 249 -55.56 10.56 9.48
N THR A 250 -56.48 9.60 9.33
CA THR A 250 -56.51 8.67 8.20
C THR A 250 -57.14 9.27 6.94
N ASN A 251 -57.55 10.54 6.94
CA ASN A 251 -58.22 11.13 5.78
C ASN A 251 -57.22 11.83 4.83
N LEU A 252 -56.10 12.37 5.34
CA LEU A 252 -55.16 13.15 4.54
C LEU A 252 -54.48 12.29 3.47
N THR A 253 -54.78 12.53 2.19
CA THR A 253 -54.17 11.82 1.05
C THR A 253 -53.35 12.73 0.14
N ASP A 254 -53.68 14.01 0.09
CA ASP A 254 -53.10 14.98 -0.84
C ASP A 254 -52.75 16.29 -0.13
N LEU A 255 -51.53 16.75 -0.38
CA LEU A 255 -51.00 18.00 0.16
C LEU A 255 -50.22 18.75 -0.93
N HIS A 256 -50.68 19.94 -1.26
CA HIS A 256 -50.06 20.82 -2.25
C HIS A 256 -49.67 22.15 -1.60
N LEU A 257 -48.39 22.49 -1.63
CA LEU A 257 -47.82 23.69 -0.99
C LEU A 257 -47.33 24.73 -2.01
N GLY A 258 -47.18 24.35 -3.27
CA GLY A 258 -46.66 25.24 -4.31
C GLY A 258 -45.32 25.90 -3.92
N LYS A 259 -45.22 27.20 -4.18
CA LYS A 259 -44.01 28.01 -3.93
C LYS A 259 -44.19 28.91 -2.70
N ASN A 260 -44.52 28.32 -1.56
CA ASN A 260 -44.67 29.05 -0.30
C ASN A 260 -43.31 29.40 0.32
N VAL A 261 -42.63 30.38 -0.28
CA VAL A 261 -41.28 30.82 0.11
C VAL A 261 -41.21 31.32 1.55
N LEU A 262 -42.31 31.77 2.16
CA LEU A 262 -42.31 32.25 3.55
C LEU A 262 -42.64 31.18 4.60
N LEU A 263 -42.98 29.96 4.17
CA LEU A 263 -43.31 28.86 5.08
C LEU A 263 -42.08 28.50 5.92
N ARG A 264 -42.25 28.46 7.24
CA ARG A 264 -41.21 28.13 8.23
C ARG A 264 -41.44 26.78 8.86
N THR A 265 -42.69 26.44 9.15
CA THR A 265 -43.07 25.21 9.84
C THR A 265 -44.14 24.46 9.05
N LEU A 266 -43.91 23.17 8.83
CA LEU A 266 -44.88 22.23 8.29
C LEU A 266 -45.00 21.04 9.23
N ASP A 267 -46.19 20.80 9.76
CA ASP A 267 -46.50 19.68 10.65
C ASP A 267 -47.68 18.87 10.11
N VAL A 268 -47.38 17.64 9.69
CA VAL A 268 -48.35 16.66 9.17
C VAL A 268 -48.22 15.33 9.90
N ARG A 269 -47.77 15.35 11.16
CA ARG A 269 -47.55 14.14 11.95
C ARG A 269 -48.83 13.32 12.10
N ASN A 270 -48.65 12.00 12.19
CA ASN A 270 -49.71 11.02 12.41
C ASN A 270 -50.83 11.07 11.36
N CYS A 271 -50.46 11.35 10.11
CA CYS A 271 -51.33 11.28 8.93
C CYS A 271 -50.96 10.09 8.02
N PRO A 272 -51.29 8.83 8.41
CA PRO A 272 -50.72 7.62 7.79
C PRO A 272 -51.10 7.41 6.32
N ASN A 273 -52.22 7.96 5.86
CA ASN A 273 -52.68 7.81 4.47
C ASN A 273 -52.05 8.82 3.51
N LEU A 274 -51.27 9.78 4.01
CA LEU A 274 -50.44 10.65 3.19
C LEU A 274 -49.23 9.84 2.74
N THR A 275 -49.36 9.19 1.59
CA THR A 275 -48.39 8.22 1.05
C THR A 275 -47.62 8.73 -0.16
N GLN A 276 -48.20 9.69 -0.88
CA GLN A 276 -47.57 10.34 -2.02
C GLN A 276 -46.34 11.15 -1.56
N ALA A 277 -45.34 11.26 -2.42
CA ALA A 277 -44.20 12.14 -2.14
C ALA A 277 -44.70 13.60 -2.10
N VAL A 278 -44.29 14.33 -1.06
CA VAL A 278 -44.69 15.74 -0.90
C VAL A 278 -43.60 16.64 -1.47
N ASP A 279 -44.01 17.65 -2.24
CA ASP A 279 -43.11 18.65 -2.82
C ASP A 279 -43.06 19.92 -1.97
N VAL A 280 -41.92 20.13 -1.32
CA VAL A 280 -41.59 21.36 -0.58
C VAL A 280 -40.40 22.09 -1.21
N SER A 281 -40.00 21.75 -2.44
CA SER A 281 -38.81 22.30 -3.09
C SER A 281 -38.92 23.82 -3.33
N GLY A 282 -40.15 24.33 -3.46
CA GLY A 282 -40.45 25.76 -3.54
C GLY A 282 -40.50 26.50 -2.19
N CYS A 283 -40.42 25.79 -1.06
CA CYS A 283 -40.50 26.35 0.29
C CYS A 283 -39.10 26.66 0.84
N SER A 284 -38.36 27.58 0.20
CA SER A 284 -36.92 27.77 0.46
C SER A 284 -36.56 28.30 1.85
N ASN A 285 -37.51 28.85 2.62
CA ASN A 285 -37.28 29.31 4.00
C ASN A 285 -37.80 28.33 5.07
N LEU A 286 -38.16 27.10 4.68
CA LEU A 286 -38.63 26.07 5.62
C LEU A 286 -37.55 25.76 6.65
N GLU A 287 -37.91 25.85 7.93
CA GLU A 287 -37.03 25.59 9.07
C GLU A 287 -37.37 24.26 9.75
N HIS A 288 -38.65 23.89 9.80
CA HIS A 288 -39.12 22.70 10.51
C HIS A 288 -40.11 21.92 9.66
N ALA A 289 -39.82 20.63 9.45
CA ALA A 289 -40.66 19.71 8.70
C ALA A 289 -40.91 18.43 9.53
N TYR A 290 -42.17 18.16 9.87
CA TYR A 290 -42.56 17.02 10.68
C TYR A 290 -43.51 16.07 9.93
N PHE A 291 -43.00 14.88 9.62
CA PHE A 291 -43.72 13.82 8.89
C PHE A 291 -43.78 12.48 9.63
N ASP A 292 -43.48 12.45 10.93
CA ASP A 292 -43.62 11.23 11.75
C ASP A 292 -45.02 10.63 11.59
N GLY A 293 -45.13 9.29 11.50
CA GLY A 293 -46.42 8.61 11.39
C GLY A 293 -47.17 8.81 10.06
N THR A 294 -46.56 9.46 9.06
CA THR A 294 -47.07 9.49 7.68
C THR A 294 -46.64 8.26 6.88
N GLY A 295 -47.21 8.07 5.69
CA GLY A 295 -46.85 6.99 4.77
C GLY A 295 -45.94 7.41 3.61
N ILE A 296 -45.41 8.64 3.63
CA ILE A 296 -44.67 9.19 2.48
C ILE A 296 -43.44 8.34 2.15
N THR A 297 -43.13 8.23 0.86
CA THR A 297 -41.94 7.51 0.38
C THR A 297 -40.73 8.42 0.13
N GLY A 298 -40.95 9.73 0.11
CA GLY A 298 -39.92 10.75 -0.02
C GLY A 298 -40.48 12.16 0.14
N LEU A 299 -39.59 13.11 0.41
CA LEU A 299 -39.89 14.54 0.54
C LEU A 299 -38.96 15.30 -0.41
N LEU A 300 -39.51 16.05 -1.36
CA LEU A 300 -38.69 16.87 -2.28
C LEU A 300 -38.33 18.17 -1.56
N LEU A 301 -37.14 18.18 -0.96
CA LEU A 301 -36.60 19.32 -0.23
C LEU A 301 -36.06 20.41 -1.18
N PRO A 302 -36.00 21.68 -0.74
CA PRO A 302 -35.22 22.71 -1.42
C PRO A 302 -33.75 22.28 -1.58
N VAL A 303 -33.14 22.62 -2.72
CA VAL A 303 -31.74 22.27 -3.08
C VAL A 303 -30.69 22.95 -2.18
N GLY A 304 -31.15 23.82 -1.30
CA GLY A 304 -30.42 24.42 -0.18
C GLY A 304 -31.40 25.26 0.63
N GLY A 305 -31.01 25.64 1.85
CA GLY A 305 -31.90 26.41 2.70
C GLY A 305 -31.43 26.46 4.14
N ILE A 306 -32.38 26.78 5.01
CA ILE A 306 -32.19 27.01 6.43
C ILE A 306 -32.96 25.99 7.27
N LEU A 307 -33.13 24.77 6.72
CA LEU A 307 -33.81 23.68 7.41
C LEU A 307 -33.04 23.32 8.68
N LYS A 308 -33.72 23.34 9.83
CA LYS A 308 -33.17 23.04 11.16
C LYS A 308 -33.63 21.68 11.66
N THR A 309 -34.90 21.33 11.44
CA THR A 309 -35.51 20.09 11.90
C THR A 309 -36.15 19.33 10.74
N LEU A 310 -35.84 18.05 10.61
CA LEU A 310 -36.42 17.16 9.61
C LEU A 310 -36.81 15.82 10.25
N HIS A 311 -38.11 15.57 10.38
CA HIS A 311 -38.62 14.28 10.82
C HIS A 311 -39.33 13.58 9.67
N LEU A 312 -38.97 12.33 9.42
CA LEU A 312 -39.49 11.52 8.31
C LEU A 312 -39.96 10.14 8.82
N PRO A 313 -40.96 9.52 8.18
CA PRO A 313 -41.45 8.22 8.58
C PRO A 313 -40.48 7.09 8.19
N THR A 314 -40.71 5.89 8.76
CA THR A 314 -39.96 4.67 8.40
C THR A 314 -40.18 4.24 6.95
N THR A 315 -41.23 4.72 6.28
CA THR A 315 -41.61 4.38 4.90
C THR A 315 -40.75 5.08 3.85
N VAL A 316 -39.86 6.00 4.24
CA VAL A 316 -39.01 6.72 3.29
C VAL A 316 -38.07 5.75 2.58
N THR A 317 -38.11 5.80 1.25
CA THR A 317 -37.24 5.02 0.35
C THR A 317 -36.24 5.90 -0.40
N ASN A 318 -36.55 7.20 -0.56
CA ASN A 318 -35.70 8.21 -1.17
C ASN A 318 -35.36 9.31 -0.16
N LEU A 319 -34.11 9.32 0.31
CA LEU A 319 -33.57 10.36 1.17
C LEU A 319 -32.62 11.24 0.36
N THR A 320 -33.09 12.44 -0.02
CA THR A 320 -32.29 13.45 -0.72
C THR A 320 -32.20 14.71 0.13
N ILE A 321 -31.00 15.02 0.64
CA ILE A 321 -30.71 16.24 1.41
C ILE A 321 -29.50 16.93 0.77
N ARG A 322 -29.69 18.17 0.32
CA ARG A 322 -28.67 18.92 -0.42
C ARG A 322 -28.49 20.31 0.16
N ASN A 323 -27.25 20.68 0.47
CA ASN A 323 -26.84 21.99 0.97
C ASN A 323 -27.69 22.50 2.16
N GLN A 324 -28.03 21.60 3.09
CA GLN A 324 -28.78 21.89 4.32
C GLN A 324 -27.83 21.87 5.53
N MET A 325 -26.89 22.81 5.56
CA MET A 325 -25.87 22.90 6.62
C MET A 325 -26.44 23.42 7.96
N SER A 326 -27.63 24.01 7.94
CA SER A 326 -28.32 24.51 9.15
C SER A 326 -29.05 23.44 9.94
N LEU A 327 -29.08 22.18 9.46
CA LEU A 327 -29.75 21.08 10.13
C LEU A 327 -29.14 20.84 11.53
N GLN A 328 -30.01 20.80 12.53
CA GLN A 328 -29.71 20.57 13.93
C GLN A 328 -30.33 19.28 14.45
N GLU A 329 -31.38 18.79 13.80
CA GLU A 329 -32.11 17.59 14.17
C GLU A 329 -32.64 16.87 12.92
N VAL A 330 -32.36 15.58 12.82
CA VAL A 330 -32.95 14.67 11.83
C VAL A 330 -33.43 13.42 12.55
N SER A 331 -34.71 13.09 12.39
CA SER A 331 -35.32 11.89 12.97
C SER A 331 -35.90 11.02 11.86
N ILE A 332 -35.39 9.79 11.75
CA ILE A 332 -35.95 8.75 10.89
C ILE A 332 -35.91 7.44 11.69
N PRO A 333 -37.05 6.80 12.02
CA PRO A 333 -37.00 5.69 12.99
C PRO A 333 -36.30 4.43 12.47
N SER A 334 -36.13 4.27 11.15
CA SER A 334 -35.30 3.23 10.55
C SER A 334 -34.81 3.65 9.17
N TYR A 335 -33.53 3.40 8.87
CA TYR A 335 -32.93 3.64 7.56
C TYR A 335 -33.06 2.46 6.59
N SER A 336 -33.52 1.28 7.04
CA SER A 336 -33.46 0.02 6.27
C SER A 336 -34.26 0.04 4.96
N ASN A 337 -35.26 0.91 4.85
CA ASN A 337 -36.10 1.03 3.66
C ASN A 337 -35.52 1.98 2.60
N ILE A 338 -34.48 2.75 2.94
CA ILE A 338 -33.85 3.69 2.01
C ILE A 338 -33.14 2.89 0.92
N SER A 339 -33.56 3.11 -0.33
CA SER A 339 -32.97 2.52 -1.54
C SER A 339 -32.27 3.56 -2.43
N THR A 340 -32.51 4.84 -2.15
CA THR A 340 -31.89 6.00 -2.82
C THR A 340 -31.43 6.98 -1.74
N LEU A 341 -30.12 7.15 -1.61
CA LEU A 341 -29.47 8.03 -0.65
C LEU A 341 -28.64 9.08 -1.38
N ARG A 342 -29.05 10.35 -1.29
CA ARG A 342 -28.32 11.49 -1.84
C ARG A 342 -28.10 12.52 -0.75
N LEU A 343 -26.87 12.59 -0.23
CA LEU A 343 -26.46 13.59 0.75
C LEU A 343 -25.34 14.44 0.14
N GLU A 344 -25.55 15.76 0.05
CA GLU A 344 -24.55 16.68 -0.49
C GLU A 344 -24.41 17.88 0.45
N HIS A 345 -23.21 18.09 1.01
CA HIS A 345 -22.92 19.20 1.92
C HIS A 345 -23.99 19.34 3.01
N VAL A 346 -24.12 18.29 3.81
CA VAL A 346 -25.10 18.19 4.91
C VAL A 346 -24.42 18.45 6.25
N SER A 347 -25.18 18.97 7.21
CA SER A 347 -24.72 19.11 8.61
C SER A 347 -24.27 17.76 9.20
N SER A 348 -23.33 17.81 10.14
CA SER A 348 -22.81 16.62 10.83
C SER A 348 -23.85 15.90 11.69
N VAL A 349 -25.01 16.51 11.97
CA VAL A 349 -26.13 15.80 12.60
C VAL A 349 -26.65 14.66 11.72
N VAL A 350 -26.49 14.77 10.40
CA VAL A 350 -26.82 13.69 9.47
C VAL A 350 -25.66 12.70 9.46
N ASN A 351 -25.79 11.62 10.24
CA ASN A 351 -24.78 10.57 10.31
C ASN A 351 -24.78 9.70 9.04
N SER A 352 -24.18 10.24 7.97
CA SER A 352 -24.10 9.58 6.66
C SER A 352 -23.45 8.19 6.72
N LYS A 353 -22.53 7.95 7.66
CA LYS A 353 -21.88 6.66 7.87
C LYS A 353 -22.89 5.62 8.40
N GLU A 354 -23.64 5.96 9.44
CA GLU A 354 -24.66 5.09 10.03
C GLU A 354 -25.80 4.79 9.05
N ILE A 355 -26.26 5.81 8.32
CA ILE A 355 -27.28 5.62 7.28
C ILE A 355 -26.77 4.64 6.22
N LEU A 356 -25.54 4.84 5.72
CA LEU A 356 -24.95 3.95 4.71
C LEU A 356 -24.82 2.50 5.22
N GLN A 357 -24.48 2.30 6.50
CA GLN A 357 -24.36 0.97 7.11
C GLN A 357 -25.70 0.25 7.27
N ALA A 358 -26.80 1.00 7.34
CA ALA A 358 -28.14 0.46 7.57
C ALA A 358 -28.94 0.17 6.28
N ILE A 359 -28.52 0.70 5.12
CA ILE A 359 -29.21 0.47 3.85
C ILE A 359 -28.78 -0.82 3.15
N ALA A 360 -29.67 -1.39 2.34
CA ALA A 360 -29.40 -2.63 1.61
C ALA A 360 -28.36 -2.43 0.49
N ALA A 361 -27.61 -3.50 0.16
CA ALA A 361 -26.76 -3.54 -1.02
C ALA A 361 -27.56 -3.24 -2.31
N ASN A 362 -26.88 -2.76 -3.35
CA ASN A 362 -27.44 -2.22 -4.60
C ASN A 362 -28.28 -0.94 -4.46
N SER A 363 -28.36 -0.33 -3.27
CA SER A 363 -28.94 1.00 -3.11
C SER A 363 -28.16 2.04 -3.90
N ARG A 364 -28.86 3.10 -4.34
CA ARG A 364 -28.29 4.18 -5.15
C ARG A 364 -27.72 5.26 -4.24
N VAL A 365 -26.40 5.41 -4.21
CA VAL A 365 -25.70 6.22 -3.22
C VAL A 365 -24.92 7.36 -3.90
N ARG A 366 -25.17 8.58 -3.42
CA ARG A 366 -24.38 9.77 -3.69
C ARG A 366 -24.11 10.51 -2.39
N LEU A 367 -22.84 10.59 -2.00
CA LEU A 367 -22.40 11.20 -0.74
C LEU A 367 -21.29 12.20 -1.03
N ILE A 368 -21.58 13.49 -0.95
CA ILE A 368 -20.63 14.56 -1.27
C ILE A 368 -20.32 15.37 -0.03
N GLY A 369 -19.02 15.53 0.25
CA GLY A 369 -18.55 16.24 1.44
C GLY A 369 -18.61 15.40 2.70
N ILE A 370 -18.42 14.08 2.61
CA ILE A 370 -18.33 13.23 3.80
C ILE A 370 -17.15 13.65 4.67
N ASN A 371 -17.29 13.47 5.98
CA ASN A 371 -16.21 13.59 6.95
C ASN A 371 -16.37 12.46 7.95
N TRP A 372 -15.71 11.33 7.70
CA TRP A 372 -15.83 10.13 8.53
C TRP A 372 -14.57 9.89 9.32
N GLU A 373 -14.74 9.41 10.55
CA GLU A 373 -13.65 8.87 11.36
C GLU A 373 -13.81 7.35 11.45
N VAL A 374 -12.73 6.64 11.14
CA VAL A 374 -12.62 5.18 11.22
C VAL A 374 -11.35 4.84 11.99
N GLY A 375 -11.47 4.16 13.14
CA GLY A 375 -10.31 4.00 14.04
C GLY A 375 -9.17 3.17 13.43
N THR A 376 -9.50 2.08 12.72
CA THR A 376 -8.51 1.11 12.22
C THR A 376 -8.52 1.02 10.70
N ALA A 377 -7.40 0.55 10.13
CA ALA A 377 -7.30 0.21 8.71
C ALA A 377 -8.35 -0.83 8.27
N ASP A 378 -8.67 -1.79 9.13
CA ASP A 378 -9.69 -2.81 8.85
C ASP A 378 -11.07 -2.18 8.70
N ALA A 379 -11.45 -1.30 9.64
CA ALA A 379 -12.72 -0.58 9.57
C ALA A 379 -12.80 0.36 8.34
N LEU A 380 -11.68 0.96 7.94
CA LEU A 380 -11.60 1.72 6.69
C LEU A 380 -11.91 0.82 5.49
N MET A 381 -11.26 -0.35 5.39
CA MET A 381 -11.46 -1.27 4.27
C MET A 381 -12.86 -1.90 4.26
N GLU A 382 -13.46 -2.16 5.43
CA GLU A 382 -14.86 -2.59 5.54
C GLU A 382 -15.83 -1.53 4.99
N MET A 383 -15.60 -0.25 5.28
CA MET A 383 -16.40 0.84 4.72
C MET A 383 -16.26 0.93 3.20
N ILE A 384 -15.05 0.73 2.67
CA ILE A 384 -14.81 0.73 1.22
C ILE A 384 -15.47 -0.50 0.56
N ALA A 385 -15.41 -1.67 1.19
CA ALA A 385 -16.10 -2.86 0.74
C ALA A 385 -17.63 -2.68 0.75
N LEU A 386 -18.18 -2.00 1.76
CA LEU A 386 -19.60 -1.65 1.80
C LEU A 386 -19.98 -0.75 0.61
N LEU A 387 -19.18 0.28 0.32
CA LEU A 387 -19.39 1.14 -0.86
C LEU A 387 -19.36 0.34 -2.18
N ASP A 388 -18.48 -0.67 -2.28
CA ASP A 388 -18.40 -1.55 -3.45
C ASP A 388 -19.68 -2.38 -3.66
N THR A 389 -20.53 -2.56 -2.64
CA THR A 389 -21.84 -3.21 -2.77
C THR A 389 -22.95 -2.29 -3.29
N MET A 390 -22.68 -0.99 -3.40
CA MET A 390 -23.68 0.04 -3.72
C MET A 390 -23.61 0.47 -5.19
N ARG A 391 -24.75 0.93 -5.71
CA ARG A 391 -24.83 1.67 -6.99
C ARG A 391 -24.70 3.17 -6.73
N GLY A 392 -24.62 3.99 -7.76
CA GLY A 392 -24.56 5.45 -7.57
C GLY A 392 -25.55 6.26 -8.38
N LEU A 393 -25.47 7.57 -8.18
CA LEU A 393 -26.24 8.60 -8.87
C LEU A 393 -25.29 9.71 -9.35
N ASP A 394 -25.38 10.07 -10.63
CA ASP A 394 -24.70 11.26 -11.12
C ASP A 394 -25.38 12.56 -10.60
N GLU A 395 -24.83 13.71 -10.97
CA GLU A 395 -25.37 15.01 -10.54
C GLU A 395 -26.81 15.25 -11.01
N SER A 396 -27.16 14.72 -12.19
CA SER A 396 -28.48 14.81 -12.81
C SER A 396 -29.49 13.80 -12.23
N GLY A 397 -29.04 12.89 -11.35
CA GLY A 397 -29.86 11.84 -10.75
C GLY A 397 -29.97 10.57 -11.60
N ASN A 398 -29.16 10.41 -12.64
CA ASN A 398 -29.11 9.16 -13.41
C ASN A 398 -28.29 8.11 -12.66
N ASN A 399 -28.63 6.83 -12.87
CA ASN A 399 -27.93 5.72 -12.24
C ASN A 399 -26.50 5.58 -12.77
N THR A 400 -25.55 5.35 -11.87
CA THR A 400 -24.18 4.92 -12.18
C THR A 400 -23.93 3.51 -11.64
N GLU A 401 -22.87 2.85 -12.13
CA GLU A 401 -22.52 1.50 -11.70
C GLU A 401 -22.04 1.45 -10.25
N LYS A 402 -21.27 2.45 -9.82
CA LYS A 402 -20.68 2.55 -8.48
C LYS A 402 -21.21 3.76 -7.72
N ALA A 403 -21.23 3.65 -6.40
CA ALA A 403 -21.48 4.77 -5.49
C ALA A 403 -20.64 5.99 -5.85
N GLN A 404 -21.24 7.17 -5.76
CA GLN A 404 -20.56 8.45 -6.01
C GLN A 404 -20.24 9.09 -4.67
N VAL A 405 -18.97 9.02 -4.26
CA VAL A 405 -18.56 9.44 -2.91
C VAL A 405 -17.36 10.37 -2.99
N SER A 406 -17.45 11.51 -2.31
CA SER A 406 -16.33 12.44 -2.13
C SER A 406 -16.30 13.05 -0.75
N GLY A 407 -15.09 13.34 -0.27
CA GLY A 407 -14.87 13.91 1.06
C GLY A 407 -13.64 13.35 1.74
N THR A 408 -13.66 13.33 3.07
CA THR A 408 -12.53 12.88 3.90
C THR A 408 -12.92 11.68 4.74
N ILE A 409 -12.02 10.70 4.81
CA ILE A 409 -12.06 9.62 5.80
C ILE A 409 -10.76 9.66 6.60
N SER A 410 -10.85 9.84 7.91
CA SER A 410 -9.71 9.90 8.83
C SER A 410 -9.49 8.55 9.49
N VAL A 411 -8.25 8.06 9.50
CA VAL A 411 -7.84 6.79 10.11
C VAL A 411 -6.55 6.94 10.91
N ASP A 412 -6.34 6.15 11.96
CA ASP A 412 -5.11 6.27 12.75
C ASP A 412 -3.89 5.75 11.99
N THR A 413 -3.97 4.54 11.44
CA THR A 413 -2.87 3.90 10.71
C THR A 413 -3.37 3.22 9.46
N VAL A 414 -2.63 3.34 8.35
CA VAL A 414 -2.97 2.74 7.05
C VAL A 414 -1.71 2.30 6.30
N THR A 415 -1.82 1.34 5.40
CA THR A 415 -0.69 0.95 4.53
C THR A 415 -0.71 1.74 3.21
N GLY A 416 0.45 1.89 2.58
CA GLY A 416 0.54 2.49 1.24
C GLY A 416 -0.27 1.73 0.17
N ALA A 417 -0.39 0.41 0.30
CA ALA A 417 -1.19 -0.43 -0.61
C ALA A 417 -2.69 -0.14 -0.49
N GLN A 418 -3.21 -0.02 0.74
CA GLN A 418 -4.61 0.34 0.98
C GLN A 418 -4.93 1.74 0.46
N LEU A 419 -4.04 2.73 0.66
CA LEU A 419 -4.19 4.06 0.09
C LEU A 419 -4.31 4.04 -1.44
N ALA A 420 -3.45 3.26 -2.11
CA ALA A 420 -3.49 3.10 -3.55
C ALA A 420 -4.77 2.39 -4.05
N GLU A 421 -5.25 1.38 -3.33
CA GLU A 421 -6.50 0.69 -3.65
C GLU A 421 -7.70 1.65 -3.58
N ILE A 422 -7.80 2.42 -2.49
CA ILE A 422 -8.90 3.36 -2.27
C ILE A 422 -8.87 4.46 -3.34
N ALA A 423 -7.70 5.06 -3.60
CA ALA A 423 -7.55 6.09 -4.64
C ALA A 423 -7.92 5.58 -6.04
N GLY A 424 -7.67 4.30 -6.34
CA GLY A 424 -8.05 3.67 -7.60
C GLY A 424 -9.56 3.41 -7.73
N LYS A 425 -10.24 3.07 -6.63
CA LYS A 425 -11.69 2.80 -6.62
C LYS A 425 -12.54 4.07 -6.49
N TYR A 426 -12.14 4.97 -5.61
CA TYR A 426 -12.84 6.20 -5.23
C TYR A 426 -11.86 7.38 -5.18
N PRO A 427 -11.50 7.95 -6.34
CA PRO A 427 -10.45 8.99 -6.42
C PRO A 427 -10.80 10.29 -5.68
N ASP A 428 -12.09 10.56 -5.45
CA ASP A 428 -12.57 11.76 -4.76
C ASP A 428 -12.66 11.59 -3.22
N ILE A 429 -12.27 10.42 -2.70
CA ILE A 429 -12.10 10.19 -1.25
C ILE A 429 -10.66 10.52 -0.86
N LYS A 430 -10.51 11.50 0.02
CA LYS A 430 -9.25 11.82 0.67
C LYS A 430 -9.12 11.03 1.97
N VAL A 431 -8.18 10.08 2.02
CA VAL A 431 -7.84 9.38 3.26
C VAL A 431 -6.82 10.22 4.05
N MET A 432 -7.23 10.72 5.21
CA MET A 432 -6.34 11.38 6.17
C MET A 432 -5.85 10.33 7.16
N TYR A 433 -4.56 10.34 7.49
CA TYR A 433 -3.98 9.36 8.39
C TYR A 433 -2.98 10.00 9.35
N GLN A 434 -2.85 9.45 10.57
CA GLN A 434 -1.78 9.85 11.49
C GLN A 434 -0.46 9.16 11.12
N HIS A 435 -0.55 7.86 10.82
CA HIS A 435 0.60 7.01 10.53
C HIS A 435 0.41 6.22 9.24
N VAL A 436 1.50 6.05 8.49
CA VAL A 436 1.55 5.10 7.37
C VAL A 436 2.48 3.94 7.72
N THR A 437 2.03 2.72 7.46
CA THR A 437 2.84 1.52 7.66
C THR A 437 3.32 0.89 6.36
N SER A 438 4.50 0.29 6.41
CA SER A 438 5.11 -0.51 5.34
C SER A 438 5.79 -1.73 5.95
N ASN A 439 5.84 -2.85 5.22
CA ASN A 439 6.48 -4.06 5.69
C ASN A 439 7.91 -4.20 5.14
N LEU A 440 8.87 -4.38 6.04
CA LEU A 440 10.24 -4.77 5.71
C LEU A 440 10.41 -6.27 5.92
N TYR A 441 10.64 -6.99 4.82
CA TYR A 441 10.80 -8.43 4.81
C TYR A 441 12.28 -8.80 4.71
N PHE A 442 12.76 -9.62 5.65
CA PHE A 442 14.14 -10.05 5.73
C PHE A 442 14.27 -11.50 5.27
N TYR A 443 15.10 -11.76 4.26
CA TYR A 443 15.28 -13.07 3.66
C TYR A 443 16.71 -13.59 3.78
N SER A 444 16.89 -14.90 3.60
CA SER A 444 18.20 -15.53 3.37
C SER A 444 18.94 -14.93 2.16
N GLU A 445 20.25 -15.12 2.06
CA GLU A 445 21.09 -14.56 0.98
C GLU A 445 20.58 -14.91 -0.43
N ASP A 446 20.06 -16.13 -0.59
CA ASP A 446 19.48 -16.69 -1.82
C ASP A 446 18.00 -16.32 -2.03
N GLY A 447 17.39 -15.62 -1.07
CA GLY A 447 15.98 -15.22 -1.12
C GLY A 447 14.97 -16.34 -0.87
N SER A 448 15.40 -17.56 -0.56
CA SER A 448 14.52 -18.74 -0.46
C SER A 448 13.72 -18.81 0.85
N THR A 449 14.23 -18.21 1.92
CA THR A 449 13.66 -18.31 3.27
C THR A 449 13.36 -16.94 3.84
N LEU A 450 12.11 -16.67 4.22
CA LEU A 450 11.72 -15.49 5.00
C LEU A 450 12.16 -15.68 6.46
N LEU A 451 13.05 -14.81 6.93
CA LEU A 451 13.66 -14.87 8.25
C LEU A 451 12.90 -14.02 9.29
N TYR A 452 12.39 -12.86 8.88
CA TYR A 452 11.70 -11.92 9.77
C TYR A 452 10.87 -10.92 8.95
N THR A 453 9.75 -10.46 9.51
CA THR A 453 8.96 -9.36 8.96
C THR A 453 8.84 -8.29 10.04
N GLN A 454 9.08 -7.03 9.66
CA GLN A 454 8.88 -5.89 10.54
C GLN A 454 7.90 -4.90 9.90
N ALA A 455 6.88 -4.48 10.65
CA ALA A 455 6.08 -3.31 10.29
C ALA A 455 6.86 -2.03 10.64
N ILE A 456 7.05 -1.16 9.66
CA ILE A 456 7.71 0.13 9.76
C ILE A 456 6.65 1.22 9.72
N VAL A 457 6.69 2.13 10.70
CA VAL A 457 5.81 3.29 10.79
C VAL A 457 6.53 4.52 10.22
N ASP A 458 5.84 5.32 9.41
CA ASP A 458 6.25 6.63 8.90
C ASP A 458 7.64 6.68 8.25
N GLY A 459 7.99 5.61 7.54
CA GLY A 459 9.27 5.55 6.84
C GLY A 459 10.48 5.46 7.77
N ALA A 460 10.31 5.00 9.02
CA ALA A 460 11.40 4.81 9.94
C ALA A 460 12.45 3.80 9.43
N ASP A 461 13.58 3.74 10.14
CA ASP A 461 14.60 2.73 9.90
C ASP A 461 14.16 1.37 10.46
N GLY A 462 14.36 0.33 9.67
CA GLY A 462 14.15 -1.05 10.08
C GLY A 462 15.23 -1.57 11.03
N THR A 463 14.82 -2.52 11.85
CA THR A 463 15.63 -3.28 12.79
C THR A 463 15.35 -4.77 12.62
N TYR A 464 16.40 -5.57 12.55
CA TYR A 464 16.23 -7.02 12.47
C TYR A 464 16.16 -7.63 13.87
N GLY A 465 15.01 -8.19 14.24
CA GLY A 465 14.79 -8.84 15.54
C GLY A 465 15.10 -10.33 15.58
N GLY A 466 15.55 -10.93 14.49
CA GLY A 466 15.89 -12.37 14.40
C GLY A 466 17.31 -12.70 14.85
N SER A 467 17.66 -13.99 14.81
CA SER A 467 19.03 -14.44 15.06
C SER A 467 19.98 -14.05 13.92
N THR A 468 21.21 -13.65 14.25
CA THR A 468 22.19 -13.21 13.23
C THR A 468 22.33 -14.27 12.12
N PRO A 469 22.06 -13.94 10.85
CA PRO A 469 22.16 -14.90 9.76
C PRO A 469 23.55 -15.53 9.69
N SER A 470 23.62 -16.84 9.45
CA SER A 470 24.87 -17.57 9.34
C SER A 470 24.98 -18.26 7.97
N LYS A 471 26.21 -18.37 7.47
CA LYS A 471 26.54 -19.03 6.21
C LYS A 471 27.69 -20.01 6.47
N PRO A 472 27.53 -21.32 6.16
CA PRO A 472 28.58 -22.30 6.38
C PRO A 472 29.90 -21.93 5.69
N SER A 473 31.03 -22.14 6.37
CA SER A 473 32.35 -21.94 5.77
C SER A 473 32.64 -23.02 4.71
N THR A 474 33.41 -22.65 3.70
CA THR A 474 33.97 -23.57 2.69
C THR A 474 35.44 -23.87 3.01
N ALA A 475 36.10 -24.71 2.20
CA ALA A 475 37.56 -24.86 2.29
C ALA A 475 38.30 -23.56 1.94
N GLN A 476 37.75 -22.73 1.04
CA GLN A 476 38.40 -21.50 0.62
C GLN A 476 38.06 -20.29 1.49
N TYR A 477 36.80 -20.16 1.93
CA TYR A 477 36.30 -18.97 2.60
C TYR A 477 35.60 -19.27 3.92
N THR A 478 35.78 -18.40 4.90
CA THR A 478 34.82 -18.19 5.98
C THR A 478 33.92 -17.01 5.64
N TYR A 479 32.67 -17.04 6.09
CA TYR A 479 31.70 -15.99 5.82
C TYR A 479 31.28 -15.34 7.13
N ALA A 480 31.28 -14.01 7.16
CA ALA A 480 30.75 -13.22 8.26
C ALA A 480 29.57 -12.39 7.76
N PHE A 481 28.50 -12.31 8.54
CA PHE A 481 27.35 -11.47 8.21
C PHE A 481 27.80 -10.01 8.14
N ALA A 482 27.58 -9.38 6.98
CA ALA A 482 28.03 -8.03 6.68
C ALA A 482 26.91 -6.99 6.76
N GLY A 483 25.65 -7.44 6.83
CA GLY A 483 24.46 -6.59 6.83
C GLY A 483 23.42 -7.06 5.83
N TRP A 484 22.57 -6.14 5.39
CA TRP A 484 21.44 -6.44 4.50
C TRP A 484 21.68 -5.85 3.12
N SER A 485 21.25 -6.56 2.08
CA SER A 485 21.30 -6.14 0.68
C SER A 485 19.88 -5.93 0.15
N LYS A 486 19.69 -4.98 -0.78
CA LYS A 486 18.42 -4.82 -1.53
C LYS A 486 18.25 -5.84 -2.66
N LYS A 487 19.27 -6.65 -2.94
CA LYS A 487 19.30 -7.65 -4.02
C LYS A 487 19.75 -9.02 -3.49
N VAL A 488 19.14 -10.07 -4.00
CA VAL A 488 19.55 -11.46 -3.77
C VAL A 488 21.03 -11.64 -4.13
N GLY A 489 21.83 -12.23 -3.23
CA GLY A 489 23.28 -12.42 -3.39
C GLY A 489 24.12 -11.13 -3.46
N GLY A 490 23.53 -9.96 -3.18
CA GLY A 490 24.22 -8.67 -3.25
C GLY A 490 25.09 -8.38 -2.02
N ALA A 491 26.00 -7.41 -2.16
CA ALA A 491 26.79 -6.89 -1.05
C ALA A 491 25.92 -6.09 -0.06
N ALA A 492 26.38 -5.96 1.18
CA ALA A 492 25.68 -5.18 2.20
C ALA A 492 25.52 -3.71 1.76
N ASP A 493 24.29 -3.20 1.83
CA ASP A 493 23.93 -1.82 1.56
C ASP A 493 23.47 -1.19 2.89
N SER A 494 24.18 -0.16 3.34
CA SER A 494 23.86 0.56 4.58
C SER A 494 22.47 1.19 4.58
N ASN A 495 21.89 1.41 3.39
CA ASN A 495 20.55 1.95 3.19
C ASN A 495 19.49 0.87 2.94
N ALA A 496 19.82 -0.42 2.99
CA ALA A 496 18.87 -1.51 2.77
C ALA A 496 17.65 -1.42 3.68
N ILE A 497 17.90 -1.15 4.96
CA ILE A 497 16.89 -1.07 6.02
C ILE A 497 16.58 0.38 6.43
N LYS A 498 17.14 1.37 5.76
CA LYS A 498 16.93 2.79 6.09
C LYS A 498 15.77 3.36 5.30
N ALA A 499 15.05 4.31 5.88
CA ALA A 499 13.96 5.04 5.26
C ALA A 499 12.98 4.13 4.47
N VAL A 500 12.28 3.23 5.16
CA VAL A 500 11.41 2.24 4.51
C VAL A 500 10.00 2.82 4.32
N THR A 501 9.81 3.54 3.22
CA THR A 501 8.55 4.24 2.90
C THR A 501 7.55 3.40 2.08
N ALA A 502 7.92 2.17 1.75
CA ALA A 502 7.09 1.21 1.02
C ALA A 502 7.59 -0.20 1.34
N ASP A 503 6.72 -1.20 1.12
CA ASP A 503 7.06 -2.61 1.31
C ASP A 503 8.36 -2.97 0.58
N ARG A 504 9.30 -3.60 1.28
CA ARG A 504 10.65 -3.83 0.79
C ARG A 504 11.17 -5.18 1.25
N ASN A 505 11.79 -5.91 0.32
CA ASN A 505 12.55 -7.11 0.63
C ASN A 505 14.04 -6.76 0.79
N VAL A 506 14.67 -7.32 1.81
CA VAL A 506 16.12 -7.27 2.02
C VAL A 506 16.68 -8.66 2.27
N TYR A 507 17.93 -8.88 1.89
CA TYR A 507 18.57 -10.20 1.85
C TYR A 507 19.86 -10.19 2.66
N ALA A 508 20.12 -11.27 3.41
CA ALA A 508 21.35 -11.37 4.20
C ALA A 508 22.59 -11.31 3.29
N ALA A 509 23.53 -10.43 3.59
CA ALA A 509 24.78 -10.28 2.85
C ALA A 509 25.97 -10.73 3.71
N PHE A 510 26.97 -11.35 3.07
CA PHE A 510 28.14 -11.90 3.75
C PHE A 510 29.45 -11.40 3.15
N THR A 511 30.43 -11.14 4.01
CA THR A 511 31.81 -10.90 3.60
C THR A 511 32.58 -12.21 3.64
N ALA A 512 33.18 -12.58 2.51
CA ALA A 512 34.04 -13.75 2.41
C ALA A 512 35.48 -13.40 2.83
N THR A 513 36.06 -14.18 3.75
CA THR A 513 37.46 -14.07 4.14
C THR A 513 38.20 -15.35 3.75
N VAL A 514 39.31 -15.22 3.01
CA VAL A 514 40.12 -16.37 2.59
C VAL A 514 40.66 -17.09 3.83
N ARG A 515 40.39 -18.39 3.94
CA ARG A 515 40.89 -19.23 5.04
C ARG A 515 42.39 -19.40 4.91
N LYS A 516 43.03 -19.49 6.07
CA LYS A 516 44.47 -19.71 6.19
C LYS A 516 44.74 -21.01 6.93
N TYR A 517 45.79 -21.71 6.54
CA TYR A 517 46.16 -23.04 6.99
C TYR A 517 47.59 -23.07 7.53
N MET A 518 47.93 -24.11 8.28
CA MET A 518 49.28 -24.37 8.78
C MET A 518 49.97 -25.39 7.88
N VAL A 519 51.23 -25.13 7.53
CA VAL A 519 52.09 -26.07 6.80
C VAL A 519 53.30 -26.43 7.67
N TYR A 520 53.61 -27.72 7.77
CA TYR A 520 54.69 -28.24 8.58
C TYR A 520 55.75 -28.89 7.68
N PHE A 521 57.02 -28.63 7.93
CA PHE A 521 58.15 -29.23 7.21
C PHE A 521 58.91 -30.17 8.13
N TYR A 522 59.07 -31.43 7.72
CA TYR A 522 59.69 -32.50 8.52
C TYR A 522 60.91 -33.13 7.83
N ASN A 523 61.95 -33.45 8.59
CA ASN A 523 63.01 -34.37 8.18
C ASN A 523 62.91 -35.63 9.03
N GLY A 524 62.43 -36.72 8.45
CA GLY A 524 62.01 -37.90 9.21
C GLY A 524 60.89 -37.55 10.19
N THR A 525 61.08 -37.82 11.47
CA THR A 525 60.14 -37.48 12.55
C THR A 525 60.39 -36.08 13.15
N THR A 526 61.49 -35.43 12.79
CA THR A 526 61.86 -34.11 13.32
C THR A 526 61.15 -33.01 12.56
N LEU A 527 60.34 -32.22 13.27
CA LEU A 527 59.75 -30.98 12.73
C LEU A 527 60.84 -29.93 12.56
N LEU A 528 61.06 -29.48 11.33
CA LEU A 528 62.04 -28.46 10.99
C LEU A 528 61.47 -27.04 11.00
N GLN A 529 60.25 -26.86 10.49
CA GLN A 529 59.61 -25.55 10.41
C GLN A 529 58.09 -25.66 10.40
N THR A 530 57.42 -24.73 11.07
CA THR A 530 55.98 -24.49 10.91
C THR A 530 55.78 -23.15 10.20
N VAL A 531 55.00 -23.15 9.12
CA VAL A 531 54.54 -21.95 8.42
C VAL A 531 53.07 -21.74 8.75
N ASN A 532 52.79 -20.70 9.53
CA ASN A 532 51.44 -20.31 9.90
C ASN A 532 50.81 -19.41 8.83
N ASN A 533 49.48 -19.33 8.83
CA ASN A 533 48.73 -18.34 8.05
C ASN A 533 48.86 -18.45 6.52
N VAL A 534 49.07 -19.65 5.97
CA VAL A 534 49.17 -19.88 4.51
C VAL A 534 47.77 -19.77 3.89
N PRO A 535 47.49 -18.80 2.99
CA PRO A 535 46.17 -18.67 2.37
C PRO A 535 45.79 -19.91 1.57
N TYR A 536 44.49 -20.22 1.47
CA TYR A 536 43.98 -21.26 0.57
C TYR A 536 44.49 -21.05 -0.87
N GLY A 537 45.00 -22.11 -1.50
CA GLY A 537 45.66 -22.09 -2.81
C GLY A 537 47.09 -21.53 -2.80
N GLY A 538 47.57 -21.05 -1.65
CA GLY A 538 48.90 -20.48 -1.48
C GLY A 538 50.02 -21.53 -1.41
N SER A 539 51.24 -21.06 -1.22
CA SER A 539 52.43 -21.92 -1.06
C SER A 539 53.20 -21.54 0.20
N ALA A 540 53.77 -22.53 0.86
CA ALA A 540 54.69 -22.37 1.99
C ALA A 540 56.13 -22.55 1.51
N LYS A 541 57.05 -21.75 2.03
CA LYS A 541 58.47 -21.84 1.72
C LYS A 541 59.24 -22.28 2.95
N PHE A 542 60.01 -23.35 2.81
CA PHE A 542 61.03 -23.71 3.78
C PHE A 542 62.21 -22.73 3.68
N THR A 543 62.62 -22.15 4.80
CA THR A 543 63.67 -21.09 4.84
C THR A 543 64.97 -21.54 5.50
N GLY A 544 65.04 -22.80 5.96
CA GLY A 544 66.28 -23.40 6.45
C GLY A 544 67.21 -23.84 5.31
N THR A 545 68.41 -24.28 5.68
CA THR A 545 69.33 -24.95 4.75
C THR A 545 68.75 -26.30 4.30
N ALA A 546 69.09 -26.74 3.08
CA ALA A 546 68.67 -28.05 2.60
C ALA A 546 68.94 -29.13 3.66
N PRO A 547 67.92 -29.90 4.08
CA PRO A 547 68.10 -30.86 5.16
C PRO A 547 69.06 -31.96 4.71
N THR A 548 69.84 -32.50 5.65
CA THR A 548 70.73 -33.66 5.43
C THR A 548 70.05 -34.92 5.93
N LYS A 549 70.32 -36.06 5.29
CA LYS A 549 69.74 -37.35 5.71
C LYS A 549 70.38 -37.77 7.04
N THR A 550 69.59 -37.90 8.08
CA THR A 550 70.04 -38.28 9.42
C THR A 550 69.76 -39.77 9.70
N GLY A 551 70.63 -40.43 10.49
CA GLY A 551 70.45 -41.84 10.87
C GLY A 551 71.05 -42.86 9.90
N VAL A 552 72.05 -42.45 9.12
CA VAL A 552 72.86 -43.29 8.22
C VAL A 552 74.34 -43.03 8.48
N ASP A 553 75.21 -44.01 8.24
CA ASP A 553 76.64 -43.93 8.58
C ASP A 553 77.41 -42.93 7.69
N ASP A 554 77.03 -42.79 6.42
CA ASP A 554 77.66 -41.87 5.44
C ASP A 554 76.63 -40.90 4.82
N PRO A 555 76.20 -39.85 5.54
CA PRO A 555 75.17 -38.91 5.08
C PRO A 555 75.59 -38.09 3.85
N GLU A 556 76.88 -37.96 3.57
CA GLU A 556 77.44 -37.29 2.38
C GLU A 556 77.10 -38.02 1.09
N MET A 557 76.82 -39.32 1.17
CA MET A 557 76.38 -40.10 0.02
C MET A 557 74.91 -39.82 -0.33
N TYR A 558 74.20 -38.94 0.40
CA TYR A 558 72.81 -38.60 0.12
C TYR A 558 72.52 -37.11 -0.10
N GLU A 559 71.96 -36.76 -1.26
CA GLU A 559 71.56 -35.37 -1.60
C GLU A 559 70.04 -35.12 -1.45
N PHE A 560 69.64 -33.91 -1.01
CA PHE A 560 68.24 -33.52 -0.83
C PHE A 560 67.51 -33.31 -2.17
N LYS A 561 66.39 -34.00 -2.36
CA LYS A 561 65.58 -34.00 -3.58
C LYS A 561 64.40 -33.03 -3.54
N GLY A 562 63.81 -32.77 -2.38
CA GLY A 562 62.60 -31.94 -2.24
C GLY A 562 61.63 -32.40 -1.14
N TRP A 563 60.42 -31.84 -1.16
CA TRP A 563 59.37 -32.07 -0.15
C TRP A 563 58.18 -32.85 -0.73
N SER A 564 57.64 -33.79 0.03
CA SER A 564 56.41 -34.52 -0.33
C SER A 564 55.46 -34.64 0.86
N PRO A 565 54.16 -34.31 0.74
CA PRO A 565 53.53 -33.61 -0.40
C PRO A 565 54.14 -32.22 -0.66
N SER A 566 53.94 -31.69 -1.88
CA SER A 566 54.49 -30.38 -2.28
C SER A 566 53.96 -29.26 -1.37
N PRO A 567 54.80 -28.30 -0.95
CA PRO A 567 54.36 -27.18 -0.12
C PRO A 567 53.65 -26.08 -0.93
N SER A 568 53.01 -26.43 -2.04
CA SER A 568 52.29 -25.54 -2.96
C SER A 568 50.84 -25.99 -3.13
N ASN A 569 49.93 -25.04 -3.41
CA ASN A 569 48.49 -25.28 -3.58
C ASN A 569 47.82 -25.83 -2.30
N ILE A 570 48.03 -25.13 -1.19
CA ILE A 570 47.55 -25.55 0.13
C ILE A 570 46.03 -25.36 0.23
N VAL A 571 45.31 -26.47 0.43
CA VAL A 571 43.84 -26.48 0.58
C VAL A 571 43.38 -26.85 2.01
N GLY A 572 44.34 -27.09 2.91
CA GLY A 572 44.15 -27.59 4.27
C GLY A 572 45.46 -27.59 5.06
N ASN A 573 45.42 -27.93 6.36
CA ASN A 573 46.66 -28.12 7.13
C ASN A 573 47.49 -29.26 6.49
N THR A 574 48.77 -29.03 6.21
CA THR A 574 49.58 -29.94 5.38
C THR A 574 50.94 -30.20 6.02
N SER A 575 51.37 -31.46 6.11
CA SER A 575 52.70 -31.85 6.58
C SER A 575 53.55 -32.36 5.41
N CYS A 576 54.64 -31.65 5.11
CA CYS A 576 55.59 -31.91 4.03
C CYS A 576 56.87 -32.57 4.56
N TYR A 577 57.34 -33.65 3.94
CA TYR A 577 58.49 -34.44 4.41
C TYR A 577 59.65 -34.41 3.41
N ALA A 578 60.89 -34.24 3.90
CA ALA A 578 62.12 -34.20 3.10
C ALA A 578 62.45 -35.55 2.42
N GLN A 579 62.97 -35.51 1.18
CA GLN A 579 63.30 -36.67 0.35
C GLN A 579 64.78 -36.62 -0.14
N TYR A 580 65.43 -37.77 -0.44
CA TYR A 580 66.89 -37.88 -0.74
C TYR A 580 67.28 -38.89 -1.87
N ASN A 581 68.46 -38.74 -2.54
CA ASN A 581 69.11 -39.68 -3.52
C ASN A 581 70.47 -40.24 -3.02
N TYR A 582 71.07 -41.35 -3.53
CA TYR A 582 72.38 -41.96 -3.09
C TYR A 582 73.52 -41.94 -4.16
N LEU A 583 74.83 -41.91 -3.81
CA LEU A 583 75.95 -41.49 -4.72
C LEU A 583 77.26 -42.37 -4.91
N GLY A 584 77.44 -43.64 -4.45
CA GLY A 584 78.74 -44.41 -4.56
C GLY A 584 78.86 -45.56 -5.62
N LEU A 585 80.08 -46.03 -5.99
CA LEU A 585 80.36 -47.19 -6.89
C LEU A 585 80.11 -48.57 -6.20
N PRO A 586 79.69 -49.62 -6.94
CA PRO A 586 79.46 -50.95 -6.37
C PRO A 586 80.75 -51.73 -6.09
N MET A 587 80.94 -52.23 -4.86
CA MET A 587 82.12 -53.00 -4.43
C MET A 587 81.76 -54.43 -4.03
N LEU A 588 82.49 -55.43 -4.55
CA LEU A 588 82.31 -56.84 -4.20
C LEU A 588 82.87 -57.15 -2.80
N SER A 589 82.11 -57.87 -1.99
CA SER A 589 82.59 -58.38 -0.70
C SER A 589 83.54 -59.57 -0.90
N LYS A 590 84.70 -59.58 -0.24
CA LYS A 590 85.58 -60.78 -0.21
C LYS A 590 84.89 -62.02 0.35
N SER A 591 83.85 -61.80 1.15
CA SER A 591 83.03 -62.84 1.76
C SER A 591 81.83 -63.24 0.90
N TRP A 592 81.72 -62.80 -0.36
CA TRP A 592 80.56 -63.12 -1.20
C TRP A 592 80.30 -64.63 -1.27
N SER A 593 81.35 -65.45 -1.29
CA SER A 593 81.25 -66.91 -1.37
C SER A 593 80.99 -67.60 -0.02
N SER A 594 81.06 -66.89 1.11
CA SER A 594 80.80 -67.44 2.46
C SER A 594 79.35 -67.84 2.67
N THR A 595 78.44 -67.23 1.92
CA THR A 595 77.02 -67.58 1.91
C THR A 595 76.78 -68.96 1.30
N LEU A 596 77.73 -69.52 0.55
CA LEU A 596 77.65 -70.88 0.01
C LEU A 596 78.11 -71.92 1.05
N ASN A 597 77.27 -72.90 1.34
CA ASN A 597 77.63 -74.04 2.18
C ASN A 597 78.56 -75.03 1.43
N SER A 598 79.10 -76.04 2.12
CA SER A 598 80.07 -76.98 1.54
C SER A 598 79.53 -77.79 0.35
N SER A 599 78.23 -78.12 0.30
CA SER A 599 77.63 -78.83 -0.84
C SER A 599 77.38 -77.89 -2.03
N GLU A 600 77.01 -76.63 -1.77
CA GLU A 600 76.88 -75.58 -2.78
C GLU A 600 78.25 -75.23 -3.39
N LYS A 601 79.29 -75.00 -2.57
CA LYS A 601 80.66 -74.72 -3.07
C LYS A 601 81.21 -75.85 -3.95
N SER A 602 80.89 -77.10 -3.58
CA SER A 602 81.30 -78.27 -4.35
C SER A 602 80.39 -78.59 -5.55
N SER A 603 79.32 -77.82 -5.80
CA SER A 603 78.48 -77.94 -7.00
C SER A 603 78.78 -76.88 -8.06
N VAL A 604 79.40 -75.74 -7.69
CA VAL A 604 79.71 -74.64 -8.62
C VAL A 604 80.67 -75.11 -9.72
N THR A 605 80.21 -74.99 -10.97
CA THR A 605 81.01 -75.30 -12.17
C THR A 605 81.39 -74.05 -12.97
N LYS A 606 80.63 -72.95 -12.84
CA LYS A 606 80.87 -71.69 -13.57
C LYS A 606 80.55 -70.45 -12.72
N ILE A 607 81.34 -69.39 -12.90
CA ILE A 607 81.03 -68.03 -12.40
C ILE A 607 80.87 -67.07 -13.58
N ASN A 608 79.78 -66.30 -13.58
CA ASN A 608 79.53 -65.20 -14.50
C ASN A 608 79.55 -63.88 -13.73
N ILE A 609 80.31 -62.90 -14.21
CA ILE A 609 80.34 -61.55 -13.62
C ILE A 609 79.78 -60.58 -14.68
N VAL A 610 78.77 -59.80 -14.30
CA VAL A 610 78.06 -58.89 -15.21
C VAL A 610 77.81 -57.53 -14.56
N ASP A 611 77.73 -56.49 -15.37
CA ASP A 611 77.51 -55.13 -14.90
C ASP A 611 76.12 -54.95 -14.26
N SER A 612 75.11 -55.60 -14.82
CA SER A 612 73.80 -55.75 -14.20
C SER A 612 73.15 -57.07 -14.60
N TYR A 613 72.25 -57.57 -13.76
CA TYR A 613 71.51 -58.79 -14.05
C TYR A 613 70.11 -58.73 -13.46
N THR A 614 69.13 -59.10 -14.27
CA THR A 614 67.77 -59.35 -13.82
C THR A 614 67.49 -60.84 -13.99
N PRO A 615 67.27 -61.61 -12.91
CA PRO A 615 66.95 -63.03 -13.01
C PRO A 615 65.66 -63.24 -13.82
N THR A 616 65.72 -64.08 -14.85
CA THR A 616 64.56 -64.40 -15.71
C THR A 616 63.95 -65.78 -15.41
N GLY A 617 64.40 -66.47 -14.36
CA GLY A 617 63.93 -67.80 -13.93
C GLY A 617 64.20 -68.04 -12.44
N ALA A 618 63.70 -69.14 -11.87
CA ALA A 618 63.82 -69.41 -10.44
C ALA A 618 65.27 -69.71 -10.02
N GLU A 619 65.97 -68.74 -9.44
CA GLU A 619 67.25 -68.97 -8.75
C GLU A 619 67.06 -69.87 -7.51
N SER A 620 68.05 -70.71 -7.24
CA SER A 620 68.07 -71.52 -6.01
C SER A 620 68.51 -70.71 -4.79
N LYS A 621 69.22 -69.59 -4.99
CA LYS A 621 69.66 -68.68 -3.94
C LYS A 621 70.04 -67.33 -4.53
N SER A 622 69.70 -66.25 -3.86
CA SER A 622 70.24 -64.92 -4.13
C SER A 622 70.65 -64.27 -2.81
N TRP A 623 71.68 -63.44 -2.85
CA TRP A 623 72.12 -62.68 -1.69
C TRP A 623 72.86 -61.42 -2.11
N ASP A 624 72.93 -60.49 -1.17
CA ASP A 624 73.75 -59.30 -1.31
C ASP A 624 75.22 -59.68 -1.18
N ALA A 625 75.95 -59.51 -2.28
CA ALA A 625 77.37 -59.75 -2.39
C ALA A 625 78.19 -58.46 -2.28
N SER A 626 77.56 -57.31 -2.04
CA SER A 626 78.24 -56.03 -1.87
C SER A 626 78.99 -55.98 -0.54
N PHE A 627 80.12 -55.28 -0.53
CA PHE A 627 80.89 -55.04 0.70
C PHE A 627 80.07 -54.27 1.74
N TYR A 628 79.21 -53.34 1.30
CA TYR A 628 78.41 -52.47 2.15
C TYR A 628 77.04 -53.06 2.52
N VAL A 629 76.67 -54.22 1.99
CA VAL A 629 75.35 -54.83 2.17
C VAL A 629 74.21 -53.86 1.80
N ASN A 630 74.40 -53.17 0.67
CA ASN A 630 73.52 -52.12 0.17
C ASN A 630 72.79 -52.50 -1.14
N GLY A 631 72.93 -53.76 -1.57
CA GLY A 631 72.35 -54.28 -2.81
C GLY A 631 73.06 -53.83 -4.09
N SER A 632 74.18 -53.10 -3.99
CA SER A 632 74.89 -52.59 -5.17
C SER A 632 75.62 -53.69 -5.96
N VAL A 633 75.87 -54.84 -5.32
CA VAL A 633 76.38 -56.06 -5.97
C VAL A 633 75.56 -57.23 -5.44
N MET A 634 74.89 -57.95 -6.34
CA MET A 634 74.06 -59.10 -6.00
C MET A 634 74.67 -60.38 -6.57
N ALA A 635 74.61 -61.48 -5.83
CA ALA A 635 75.00 -62.79 -6.32
C ALA A 635 73.80 -63.74 -6.37
N TYR A 636 73.75 -64.55 -7.43
CA TYR A 636 72.65 -65.46 -7.74
C TYR A 636 73.20 -66.85 -8.07
N LEU A 637 72.76 -67.89 -7.37
CA LEU A 637 73.03 -69.28 -7.70
C LEU A 637 71.86 -69.87 -8.48
N THR A 638 72.12 -70.27 -9.72
CA THR A 638 71.16 -70.94 -10.61
C THR A 638 71.75 -72.26 -11.09
N GLY A 639 71.26 -73.38 -10.55
CA GLY A 639 71.81 -74.71 -10.82
C GLY A 639 73.24 -74.84 -10.31
N THR A 640 74.22 -74.87 -11.22
CA THR A 640 75.66 -74.94 -10.88
C THR A 640 76.42 -73.66 -11.24
N VAL A 641 75.72 -72.59 -11.61
CA VAL A 641 76.28 -71.31 -12.04
C VAL A 641 76.02 -70.23 -10.99
N VAL A 642 77.06 -69.50 -10.60
CA VAL A 642 76.91 -68.26 -9.84
C VAL A 642 77.02 -67.06 -10.78
N THR A 643 76.04 -66.16 -10.73
CA THR A 643 76.10 -64.85 -11.41
C THR A 643 76.29 -63.75 -10.38
N ILE A 644 77.38 -62.99 -10.46
CA ILE A 644 77.67 -61.79 -9.67
C ILE A 644 77.33 -60.58 -10.55
N ALA A 645 76.46 -59.70 -10.06
CA ALA A 645 75.90 -58.59 -10.83
C ALA A 645 76.06 -57.27 -10.09
N GLY A 646 76.59 -56.24 -10.75
CA GLY A 646 76.59 -54.88 -10.25
C GLY A 646 75.21 -54.20 -10.39
N ASP A 647 75.20 -52.88 -10.22
CA ASP A 647 74.02 -52.02 -10.33
C ASP A 647 73.82 -51.42 -11.74
N GLY A 648 74.67 -51.77 -12.72
CA GLY A 648 74.67 -51.24 -14.09
C GLY A 648 75.59 -50.03 -14.32
N SER A 649 76.51 -49.74 -13.39
CA SER A 649 77.44 -48.60 -13.45
C SER A 649 78.72 -48.84 -14.25
N GLY A 650 78.97 -50.07 -14.70
CA GLY A 650 80.02 -50.47 -15.63
C GLY A 650 81.19 -51.23 -15.00
N LEU A 651 81.59 -50.89 -13.77
CA LEU A 651 82.71 -51.51 -13.06
C LEU A 651 82.28 -51.99 -11.67
N ILE A 652 82.80 -53.15 -11.27
CA ILE A 652 82.66 -53.65 -9.89
C ILE A 652 84.03 -53.59 -9.23
N GLN A 653 84.14 -52.79 -8.17
CA GLN A 653 85.39 -52.64 -7.44
C GLN A 653 85.71 -53.92 -6.65
N PHE A 654 86.96 -54.39 -6.74
CA PHE A 654 87.45 -55.45 -5.87
C PHE A 654 87.81 -54.93 -4.48
N PRO A 655 87.58 -55.74 -3.44
CA PRO A 655 87.97 -55.35 -2.09
C PRO A 655 89.50 -55.28 -2.00
N VAL A 656 90.02 -54.27 -1.29
CA VAL A 656 91.47 -54.05 -1.08
C VAL A 656 92.19 -55.34 -0.62
N ASP A 657 91.54 -56.09 0.27
CA ASP A 657 91.92 -57.46 0.63
C ASP A 657 91.06 -58.45 -0.17
N SER A 658 91.67 -59.11 -1.15
CA SER A 658 91.03 -60.07 -2.05
C SER A 658 91.44 -61.52 -1.76
N THR A 659 91.90 -61.80 -0.54
CA THR A 659 92.30 -63.15 -0.13
C THR A 659 91.14 -64.14 -0.25
N TYR A 660 91.42 -65.33 -0.77
CA TYR A 660 90.48 -66.46 -0.87
C TYR A 660 89.18 -66.24 -1.66
N ILE A 661 89.02 -65.12 -2.38
CA ILE A 661 87.72 -64.68 -2.93
C ILE A 661 87.06 -65.68 -3.90
N PHE A 662 87.84 -66.51 -4.60
CA PHE A 662 87.36 -67.60 -5.46
C PHE A 662 87.86 -68.99 -5.00
N SER A 663 88.37 -69.10 -3.78
CA SER A 663 89.02 -70.32 -3.30
C SER A 663 88.03 -71.46 -2.98
N GLY A 664 88.54 -72.69 -3.07
CA GLY A 664 87.83 -73.90 -2.65
C GLY A 664 86.73 -74.38 -3.61
N LEU A 665 86.62 -73.77 -4.79
CA LEU A 665 85.63 -74.14 -5.82
C LEU A 665 86.17 -75.30 -6.68
N GLY A 666 86.25 -76.49 -6.09
CA GLY A 666 86.94 -77.65 -6.67
C GLY A 666 86.40 -78.17 -8.00
N ARG A 667 85.15 -77.83 -8.38
CA ARG A 667 84.51 -78.20 -9.67
C ARG A 667 84.44 -77.07 -10.69
N LEU A 668 84.93 -75.87 -10.34
CA LEU A 668 84.91 -74.70 -11.21
C LEU A 668 85.74 -74.96 -12.47
N THR A 669 85.15 -74.85 -13.64
CA THR A 669 85.83 -75.03 -14.93
C THR A 669 86.15 -73.71 -15.62
N THR A 670 85.35 -72.66 -15.39
CA THR A 670 85.47 -71.38 -16.10
C THR A 670 84.90 -70.22 -15.27
N ILE A 671 85.54 -69.05 -15.38
CA ILE A 671 85.02 -67.76 -14.92
C ILE A 671 84.92 -66.83 -16.13
N THR A 672 83.79 -66.17 -16.31
CA THR A 672 83.57 -65.19 -17.40
C THR A 672 83.20 -63.82 -16.84
N GLY A 673 83.60 -62.75 -17.54
CA GLY A 673 83.31 -61.38 -17.12
C GLY A 673 84.36 -60.77 -16.18
N MET A 674 85.57 -61.35 -16.13
CA MET A 674 86.66 -60.81 -15.30
C MET A 674 87.04 -59.37 -15.68
N GLY A 675 86.75 -58.93 -16.91
CA GLY A 675 87.15 -57.62 -17.42
C GLY A 675 86.39 -56.41 -16.86
N ILE A 676 85.27 -56.60 -16.15
CA ILE A 676 84.54 -55.51 -15.47
C ILE A 676 84.98 -55.33 -14.01
N LEU A 677 85.94 -56.14 -13.56
CA LEU A 677 86.47 -56.06 -12.21
C LEU A 677 87.60 -55.03 -12.18
N ASP A 678 87.46 -54.05 -11.30
CA ASP A 678 88.53 -53.09 -11.03
C ASP A 678 89.41 -53.60 -9.88
N THR A 679 90.63 -54.04 -10.20
CA THR A 679 91.62 -54.53 -9.23
C THR A 679 92.67 -53.50 -8.85
N SER A 680 92.58 -52.25 -9.33
CA SER A 680 93.63 -51.22 -9.14
C SER A 680 93.96 -50.94 -7.66
N THR A 681 92.99 -51.17 -6.77
CA THR A 681 93.14 -50.97 -5.32
C THR A 681 93.50 -52.23 -4.53
N VAL A 682 93.73 -53.38 -5.18
CA VAL A 682 93.97 -54.66 -4.50
C VAL A 682 95.41 -54.78 -4.04
N THR A 683 95.63 -55.02 -2.75
CA THR A 683 96.98 -55.16 -2.17
C THR A 683 97.36 -56.60 -1.83
N ASP A 684 96.40 -57.52 -1.71
CA ASP A 684 96.62 -58.93 -1.34
C ASP A 684 95.75 -59.87 -2.19
N MET A 685 96.40 -60.76 -2.95
CA MET A 685 95.77 -61.78 -3.80
C MET A 685 96.07 -63.22 -3.31
N THR A 686 96.48 -63.38 -2.05
CA THR A 686 96.83 -64.68 -1.47
C THR A 686 95.71 -65.70 -1.64
N SER A 687 96.06 -66.86 -2.20
CA SER A 687 95.17 -68.02 -2.34
C SER A 687 93.86 -67.74 -3.10
N MET A 688 93.82 -66.71 -3.94
CA MET A 688 92.61 -66.25 -4.64
C MET A 688 91.85 -67.37 -5.38
N PHE A 689 92.58 -68.27 -6.07
CA PHE A 689 92.03 -69.42 -6.81
C PHE A 689 92.43 -70.77 -6.20
N TYR A 690 92.84 -70.80 -4.93
CA TYR A 690 93.33 -72.00 -4.25
C TYR A 690 92.34 -73.18 -4.36
N ASN A 691 92.84 -74.36 -4.72
CA ASN A 691 92.08 -75.61 -4.91
C ASN A 691 90.98 -75.57 -6.00
N CYS A 692 91.07 -74.69 -7.00
CA CYS A 692 90.20 -74.74 -8.19
C CYS A 692 90.64 -75.84 -9.17
N SER A 693 90.57 -77.11 -8.72
CA SER A 693 91.22 -78.26 -9.37
C SER A 693 90.72 -78.61 -10.77
N LYS A 694 89.55 -78.10 -11.19
CA LYS A 694 88.95 -78.33 -12.50
C LYS A 694 89.05 -77.12 -13.44
N LEU A 695 89.63 -76.02 -12.99
CA LEU A 695 89.75 -74.79 -13.77
C LEU A 695 90.73 -75.03 -14.92
N THR A 696 90.28 -74.87 -16.16
CA THR A 696 91.10 -75.16 -17.34
C THR A 696 91.85 -73.95 -17.87
N SER A 697 91.24 -72.78 -17.77
CA SER A 697 91.78 -71.49 -18.23
C SER A 697 91.14 -70.36 -17.40
N ILE A 698 91.87 -69.25 -17.27
CA ILE A 698 91.36 -68.02 -16.65
C ILE A 698 91.90 -66.81 -17.42
N ASP A 699 91.04 -65.83 -17.66
CA ASP A 699 91.42 -64.55 -18.27
C ASP A 699 91.69 -63.53 -17.17
N LEU A 700 92.94 -63.05 -17.12
CA LEU A 700 93.43 -62.07 -16.15
C LEU A 700 93.98 -60.82 -16.86
N GLY A 701 93.67 -60.63 -18.15
CA GLY A 701 94.28 -59.57 -18.96
C GLY A 701 94.05 -58.15 -18.43
N ASN A 702 92.96 -57.91 -17.71
CA ASN A 702 92.61 -56.60 -17.13
C ASN A 702 93.03 -56.43 -15.66
N PHE A 703 93.77 -57.39 -15.10
CA PHE A 703 94.23 -57.26 -13.71
C PHE A 703 95.37 -56.24 -13.65
N ASP A 704 95.14 -55.15 -12.93
CA ASP A 704 96.20 -54.28 -12.44
C ASP A 704 96.75 -54.88 -11.15
N THR A 705 98.03 -55.28 -11.19
CA THR A 705 98.74 -55.86 -10.04
C THR A 705 99.82 -54.94 -9.48
N SER A 706 99.90 -53.68 -9.94
CA SER A 706 100.96 -52.74 -9.54
C SER A 706 101.00 -52.47 -8.02
N THR A 707 99.85 -52.61 -7.35
CA THR A 707 99.69 -52.39 -5.90
C THR A 707 99.73 -53.67 -5.06
N VAL A 708 99.86 -54.85 -5.69
CA VAL A 708 99.78 -56.15 -5.01
C VAL A 708 101.10 -56.51 -4.34
N THR A 709 101.04 -56.83 -3.05
CA THR A 709 102.23 -57.15 -2.22
C THR A 709 102.38 -58.63 -1.89
N ASP A 710 101.32 -59.44 -1.97
CA ASP A 710 101.36 -60.90 -1.75
C ASP A 710 100.50 -61.65 -2.77
N MET A 711 101.08 -62.67 -3.40
CA MET A 711 100.44 -63.58 -4.36
C MET A 711 100.65 -65.06 -3.98
N LYS A 712 100.95 -65.33 -2.70
CA LYS A 712 101.21 -66.69 -2.20
C LYS A 712 100.06 -67.64 -2.53
N SER A 713 100.40 -68.82 -3.03
CA SER A 713 99.46 -69.90 -3.33
C SER A 713 98.27 -69.53 -4.24
N MET A 714 98.36 -68.44 -5.02
CA MET A 714 97.23 -67.90 -5.80
C MET A 714 96.55 -68.95 -6.69
N PHE A 715 97.31 -69.84 -7.33
CA PHE A 715 96.83 -70.94 -8.18
C PHE A 715 97.13 -72.34 -7.61
N TYR A 716 97.41 -72.44 -6.31
CA TYR A 716 97.78 -73.71 -5.69
C TYR A 716 96.71 -74.79 -5.91
N ASN A 717 97.13 -75.98 -6.35
CA ASN A 717 96.29 -77.14 -6.70
C ASN A 717 95.27 -76.90 -7.83
N CYS A 718 95.49 -75.93 -8.71
CA CYS A 718 94.73 -75.80 -9.96
C CYS A 718 95.23 -76.83 -11.00
N SER A 719 95.02 -78.12 -10.71
CA SER A 719 95.66 -79.24 -11.43
C SER A 719 95.23 -79.42 -12.89
N LYS A 720 94.14 -78.78 -13.33
CA LYS A 720 93.65 -78.79 -14.72
C LYS A 720 93.94 -77.53 -15.51
N LEU A 721 94.57 -76.52 -14.91
CA LEU A 721 94.92 -75.27 -15.57
C LEU A 721 96.02 -75.56 -16.59
N THR A 722 95.74 -75.38 -17.88
CA THR A 722 96.68 -75.78 -18.95
C THR A 722 97.63 -74.66 -19.37
N SER A 723 97.18 -73.41 -19.27
CA SER A 723 97.93 -72.21 -19.65
C SER A 723 97.42 -71.02 -18.84
N ILE A 724 98.31 -70.09 -18.52
CA ILE A 724 97.96 -68.82 -17.88
C ILE A 724 98.78 -67.70 -18.50
N ASP A 725 98.12 -66.62 -18.89
CA ASP A 725 98.79 -65.41 -19.35
C ASP A 725 99.00 -64.46 -18.16
N LEU A 726 100.26 -64.16 -17.87
CA LEU A 726 100.68 -63.23 -16.82
C LEU A 726 101.42 -62.02 -17.41
N GLY A 727 101.33 -61.77 -18.72
CA GLY A 727 102.08 -60.72 -19.41
C GLY A 727 101.84 -59.30 -18.86
N ASN A 728 100.67 -59.07 -18.26
CA ASN A 728 100.29 -57.78 -17.65
C ASN A 728 100.58 -57.69 -16.14
N PHE A 729 101.14 -58.74 -15.52
CA PHE A 729 101.41 -58.71 -14.08
C PHE A 729 102.66 -57.88 -13.79
N ASP A 730 102.48 -56.73 -13.15
CA ASP A 730 103.54 -56.01 -12.45
C ASP A 730 103.81 -56.72 -11.12
N THR A 731 105.03 -57.23 -10.96
CA THR A 731 105.49 -57.94 -9.77
C THR A 731 106.52 -57.16 -8.96
N SER A 732 106.73 -55.87 -9.29
CA SER A 732 107.74 -55.02 -8.65
C SER A 732 107.52 -54.80 -7.15
N THR A 733 106.26 -54.88 -6.70
CA THR A 733 105.84 -54.68 -5.31
C THR A 733 105.58 -55.99 -4.55
N VAL A 734 105.63 -57.13 -5.24
CA VAL A 734 105.30 -58.44 -4.66
C VAL A 734 106.44 -58.95 -3.78
N THR A 735 106.13 -59.20 -2.51
CA THR A 735 107.09 -59.70 -1.51
C THR A 735 107.10 -61.23 -1.39
N SER A 736 106.04 -61.90 -1.84
CA SER A 736 105.89 -63.36 -1.75
C SER A 736 105.04 -63.92 -2.90
N MET A 737 105.59 -64.89 -3.64
CA MET A 737 104.87 -65.75 -4.59
C MET A 737 105.00 -67.24 -4.21
N ALA A 738 105.21 -67.52 -2.93
CA ALA A 738 105.48 -68.88 -2.46
C ALA A 738 104.35 -69.84 -2.87
N ASN A 739 104.70 -71.00 -3.42
CA ASN A 739 103.77 -72.04 -3.87
C ASN A 739 102.68 -71.59 -4.86
N MET A 740 102.85 -70.45 -5.55
CA MET A 740 101.81 -69.86 -6.42
C MET A 740 101.24 -70.86 -7.44
N PHE A 741 102.07 -71.71 -8.03
CA PHE A 741 101.70 -72.74 -9.01
C PHE A 741 101.88 -74.19 -8.50
N TYR A 742 102.06 -74.39 -7.19
CA TYR A 742 102.26 -75.74 -6.66
C TYR A 742 101.01 -76.59 -6.87
N GLY A 743 101.16 -77.78 -7.46
CA GLY A 743 100.03 -78.68 -7.77
C GLY A 743 99.30 -78.37 -9.09
N CYS A 744 99.77 -77.41 -9.90
CA CYS A 744 99.29 -77.15 -11.26
C CYS A 744 99.86 -78.17 -12.27
N SER A 745 99.53 -79.45 -12.14
CA SER A 745 100.17 -80.54 -12.91
C SER A 745 99.87 -80.56 -14.41
N SER A 746 98.88 -79.81 -14.89
CA SER A 746 98.55 -79.71 -16.33
C SER A 746 99.08 -78.44 -16.99
N LEU A 747 99.75 -77.55 -16.25
CA LEU A 747 100.25 -76.27 -16.75
C LEU A 747 101.49 -76.53 -17.62
N THR A 748 101.47 -76.10 -18.89
CA THR A 748 102.53 -76.34 -19.88
C THR A 748 103.18 -75.07 -20.36
#